data_AF-A0A420D1I1-F1
#
_entry.id   AF-A0A420D1I1-F1
#
_cell.length_a   1.000
_cell.length_b   1.000
_cell.length_c   1.000
_cell.angle_alpha   90.00
_cell.angle_beta   90.00
_cell.angle_gamma   90.00
#
_symmetry.space_group_name_H-M   'P 1'
#
loop_
_entity.id
_entity.type
_entity.pdbx_description
1 polymer ?
#
loop_
_entity_poly.entity_id
_entity_poly.type
_entity_poly.pdbx_seq_one_letter_code
_entity_poly.pdbx_strand_id
1 'polypeptide(L)'
;MKVTRLLLHCGASYLAMAASASADPVSLIATAIQGFLLTSTGIAATLTGTIATIAANAIIAGGLFLGSSLLSRSARGGAVKPSDAKSNFETGQSSVIEGVGRVRVGGLKAFGNTNGSTRARLICHLQGPIDAIEQYYLGQREVTVESDGSVSSPPWSKSGGSWANWLVKLGTGDETQWAGIASILPSGWTSAHRVRGIAQSQLLFYNPGLTEPKYLSLYQNGTPEAEVVCRAAKVFDPRDLTQVSTNVATWKWSDNGPLVCAHVLRRDPRFDSTRFNWEKIGATATEADALVATKTGTEKRSRLWGMWAWESERGETMKQFLESSGLEIRLDENGLIYFEFIDDAPEAEISFTPDDMYDFYCSDSPEAVSLPNICRIKYYSPERLYEIAEINLDGIGWARIDAEVERYGPKYFDIELPFCPSASQAQRIGRRLFAQARAARGAITTNMVGLAAWGLLYADITEPDLGDVERVRMDAPRVDDENGSVEIPFMVWPALSVWNPAVDEADAPDSIPELGYQSDLITPNAPSEIIQITYPGGAKELRIGFSLPSQTYDNTEANFRVYSGDIPGAWQSMAETPAPNSAICAYASGDYLGQTVDGRVRVFNVDEGSSYSPNFKTVVTAFNATPSVPTQVSASTSPSTAGINVVTKHTETRVASLKMERQTNASGSFGAWSLISQQDARPGQNITFNDSITIASGRTVNWRISAVTSDGSTSAYLSYSVVKS
;
A
#
# COMPACT_ATOMS: atom_id res chain seq x y z
N MET A 1 51.86 -25.81 -51.09
CA MET A 1 50.90 -24.69 -50.88
C MET A 1 49.42 -25.11 -50.79
N LYS A 2 49.00 -26.31 -51.23
CA LYS A 2 47.59 -26.76 -51.14
C LYS A 2 47.23 -27.54 -49.85
N VAL A 3 48.19 -28.22 -49.22
CA VAL A 3 47.95 -29.04 -48.01
C VAL A 3 47.81 -28.18 -46.74
N THR A 4 48.56 -27.09 -46.64
CA THR A 4 48.52 -26.17 -45.48
C THR A 4 47.22 -25.38 -45.39
N ARG A 5 46.59 -25.03 -46.53
CA ARG A 5 45.26 -24.41 -46.56
C ARG A 5 44.14 -25.37 -46.18
N LEU A 6 44.28 -26.66 -46.51
CA LEU A 6 43.30 -27.68 -46.14
C LEU A 6 43.32 -27.94 -44.62
N LEU A 7 44.52 -28.03 -44.02
CA LEU A 7 44.68 -28.19 -42.57
C LEU A 7 44.19 -26.98 -41.77
N LEU A 8 44.37 -25.76 -42.28
CA LEU A 8 43.85 -24.54 -41.65
C LEU A 8 42.32 -24.44 -41.75
N HIS A 9 41.71 -24.92 -42.83
CA HIS A 9 40.24 -24.98 -42.92
C HIS A 9 39.63 -26.08 -42.05
N CYS A 10 40.27 -27.25 -41.94
CA CYS A 10 39.82 -28.31 -41.02
C CYS A 10 39.98 -27.93 -39.54
N GLY A 11 41.02 -27.14 -39.18
CA GLY A 11 41.20 -26.63 -37.82
C GLY A 11 40.22 -25.51 -37.45
N ALA A 12 39.85 -24.66 -38.42
CA ALA A 12 38.84 -23.62 -38.22
C ALA A 12 37.42 -24.19 -38.11
N SER A 13 37.09 -25.25 -38.85
CA SER A 13 35.80 -25.93 -38.70
C SER A 13 35.69 -26.73 -37.39
N TYR A 14 36.81 -27.26 -36.85
CA TYR A 14 36.81 -27.91 -35.53
C TYR A 14 36.60 -26.91 -34.38
N LEU A 15 37.10 -25.69 -34.49
CA LEU A 15 36.84 -24.61 -33.51
C LEU A 15 35.44 -23.99 -33.66
N ALA A 16 34.85 -24.03 -34.85
CA ALA A 16 33.46 -23.59 -35.08
C ALA A 16 32.42 -24.66 -34.71
N MET A 17 32.80 -25.95 -34.65
CA MET A 17 31.94 -27.06 -34.22
C MET A 17 32.08 -27.43 -32.73
N ALA A 18 33.01 -26.82 -32.00
CA ALA A 18 33.27 -27.09 -30.58
C ALA A 18 32.64 -26.06 -29.64
N ALA A 19 31.49 -25.50 -30.00
CA ALA A 19 30.54 -24.94 -29.03
C ALA A 19 29.56 -26.04 -28.59
N SER A 20 30.11 -27.20 -28.21
CA SER A 20 29.35 -28.30 -27.63
C SER A 20 29.15 -27.99 -26.15
N ALA A 21 27.93 -28.09 -25.65
CA ALA A 21 27.57 -27.87 -24.25
C ALA A 21 28.54 -28.60 -23.30
N SER A 22 29.43 -27.86 -22.65
CA SER A 22 30.30 -28.42 -21.60
C SER A 22 29.57 -28.30 -20.27
N ALA A 23 29.14 -29.42 -19.72
CA ALA A 23 28.64 -29.48 -18.35
C ALA A 23 29.80 -29.25 -17.36
N ASP A 24 29.71 -28.20 -16.55
CA ASP A 24 30.49 -28.08 -15.30
C ASP A 24 29.92 -29.12 -14.29
N PRO A 25 30.72 -29.72 -13.38
CA PRO A 25 30.38 -30.96 -12.66
C PRO A 25 29.35 -30.77 -11.51
N VAL A 26 28.36 -29.90 -11.70
CA VAL A 26 27.48 -29.34 -10.66
C VAL A 26 26.13 -30.09 -10.52
N SER A 27 25.73 -30.95 -11.47
CA SER A 27 24.36 -31.48 -11.49
C SER A 27 24.02 -32.52 -10.41
N LEU A 28 25.01 -33.11 -9.71
CA LEU A 28 24.76 -34.21 -8.76
C LEU A 28 24.28 -33.77 -7.36
N ILE A 29 24.34 -32.47 -7.02
CA ILE A 29 23.92 -31.97 -5.69
C ILE A 29 22.47 -31.43 -5.71
N ALA A 30 21.90 -31.15 -6.90
CA ALA A 30 20.54 -30.63 -7.07
C ALA A 30 19.42 -31.63 -6.68
N THR A 31 19.73 -32.93 -6.57
CA THR A 31 18.80 -34.01 -6.20
C THR A 31 18.34 -33.98 -4.74
N ALA A 32 18.92 -33.14 -3.87
CA ALA A 32 18.52 -33.07 -2.45
C ALA A 32 17.28 -32.17 -2.18
N ILE A 33 16.89 -31.31 -3.11
CA ILE A 33 15.98 -30.18 -2.81
C ILE A 33 14.49 -30.54 -3.02
N GLN A 34 14.14 -31.41 -3.97
CA GLN A 34 12.73 -31.75 -4.22
C GLN A 34 12.14 -32.73 -3.19
N GLY A 35 12.97 -33.51 -2.49
CA GLY A 35 12.51 -34.42 -1.43
C GLY A 35 12.17 -33.75 -0.10
N PHE A 36 12.65 -32.52 0.15
CA PHE A 36 12.55 -31.90 1.48
C PHE A 36 11.30 -31.02 1.67
N LEU A 37 10.66 -30.57 0.59
CA LEU A 37 9.47 -29.72 0.66
C LEU A 37 8.14 -30.48 0.79
N LEU A 38 8.13 -31.83 0.62
CA LEU A 38 6.88 -32.61 0.51
C LEU A 38 6.65 -33.68 1.59
N THR A 39 7.48 -33.80 2.63
CA THR A 39 7.26 -34.79 3.71
C THR A 39 6.79 -34.13 5.01
N SER A 40 5.48 -33.93 5.11
CA SER A 40 4.76 -33.64 6.35
C SER A 40 4.17 -34.92 6.96
N THR A 41 4.99 -35.90 7.31
CA THR A 41 4.62 -36.90 8.35
C THR A 41 5.87 -37.29 9.14
N GLY A 42 5.81 -37.13 10.46
CA GLY A 42 6.94 -37.41 11.34
C GLY A 42 7.19 -38.91 11.54
N ILE A 43 8.46 -39.27 11.70
CA ILE A 43 9.00 -40.30 12.62
C ILE A 43 10.48 -39.98 12.85
N ALA A 44 10.93 -40.20 14.08
CA ALA A 44 12.25 -39.83 14.61
C ALA A 44 13.44 -40.58 13.97
N ALA A 45 14.61 -39.96 14.14
CA ALA A 45 15.96 -40.34 13.71
C ALA A 45 16.34 -41.84 13.74
N THR A 46 17.12 -42.27 12.74
CA THR A 46 18.38 -43.03 12.92
C THR A 46 19.22 -43.00 11.64
N LEU A 47 20.53 -42.75 11.77
CA LEU A 47 21.53 -42.95 10.72
C LEU A 47 21.52 -44.40 10.23
N THR A 48 21.63 -44.62 8.92
CA THR A 48 22.57 -45.56 8.21
C THR A 48 22.06 -45.76 6.78
N GLY A 49 22.96 -45.74 5.80
CA GLY A 49 22.63 -45.79 4.39
C GLY A 49 21.89 -47.05 3.94
N THR A 50 20.88 -46.86 3.10
CA THR A 50 20.42 -47.86 2.14
C THR A 50 19.75 -47.12 0.99
N ILE A 51 20.27 -47.31 -0.23
CA ILE A 51 19.66 -46.88 -1.48
C ILE A 51 18.33 -47.62 -1.59
N ALA A 52 17.22 -46.90 -1.51
CA ALA A 52 15.89 -47.41 -1.78
C ALA A 52 15.26 -46.53 -2.86
N THR A 53 15.31 -47.03 -4.08
CA THR A 53 14.65 -46.52 -5.27
C THR A 53 13.14 -46.52 -5.02
N ILE A 54 12.59 -45.35 -4.69
CA ILE A 54 11.14 -45.13 -4.63
C ILE A 54 10.85 -44.00 -5.62
N ALA A 55 10.38 -44.40 -6.80
CA ALA A 55 9.75 -43.52 -7.77
C ALA A 55 8.54 -42.84 -7.11
N ALA A 56 8.56 -41.52 -7.01
CA ALA A 56 7.43 -40.73 -6.56
C ALA A 56 7.37 -39.40 -7.33
N ASN A 57 6.61 -39.44 -8.43
CA ASN A 57 6.02 -38.28 -9.09
C ASN A 57 5.25 -37.42 -8.08
N ALA A 58 5.69 -36.20 -7.80
CA ALA A 58 4.83 -35.12 -7.30
C ALA A 58 5.58 -33.77 -7.22
N ILE A 59 5.04 -32.79 -7.95
CA ILE A 59 5.17 -31.34 -7.76
C ILE A 59 6.49 -30.72 -8.27
N ILE A 60 6.62 -30.76 -9.59
CA ILE A 60 7.14 -29.65 -10.38
C ILE A 60 5.92 -29.06 -11.09
N ALA A 61 5.66 -27.77 -10.89
CA ALA A 61 4.69 -27.06 -11.72
C ALA A 61 5.31 -26.87 -13.11
N GLY A 62 5.26 -27.94 -13.89
CA GLY A 62 5.87 -28.12 -15.20
C GLY A 62 5.63 -29.55 -15.68
N GLY A 63 4.55 -29.76 -16.43
CA GLY A 63 4.31 -30.97 -17.23
C GLY A 63 4.04 -32.31 -16.51
N LEU A 64 2.87 -32.49 -15.89
CA LEU A 64 2.26 -33.83 -15.76
C LEU A 64 1.14 -33.94 -16.80
N PHE A 65 1.07 -35.04 -17.57
CA PHE A 65 -0.05 -35.34 -18.47
C PHE A 65 -1.38 -35.20 -17.74
N LEU A 66 -2.04 -34.05 -17.95
CA LEU A 66 -3.39 -33.73 -17.52
C LEU A 66 -4.11 -33.13 -18.72
N GLY A 67 -4.43 -33.99 -19.69
CA GLY A 67 -5.69 -33.79 -20.39
C GLY A 67 -6.78 -33.68 -19.33
N SER A 68 -7.44 -32.52 -19.26
CA SER A 68 -8.60 -32.19 -18.40
C SER A 68 -8.40 -31.71 -16.94
N SER A 69 -7.24 -31.19 -16.50
CA SER A 69 -7.19 -30.55 -15.15
C SER A 69 -6.59 -29.14 -15.03
N LEU A 70 -6.58 -28.37 -16.13
CA LEU A 70 -6.68 -26.90 -16.04
C LEU A 70 -8.15 -26.43 -15.93
N LEU A 71 -9.08 -27.36 -15.74
CA LEU A 71 -10.45 -27.09 -15.34
C LEU A 71 -10.52 -27.04 -13.80
N SER A 72 -10.68 -25.81 -13.28
CA SER A 72 -11.26 -25.51 -11.97
C SER A 72 -10.80 -26.34 -10.76
N ARG A 73 -9.52 -26.27 -10.40
CA ARG A 73 -9.18 -26.38 -8.97
C ARG A 73 -9.53 -25.07 -8.29
N SER A 74 -10.75 -25.00 -7.78
CA SER A 74 -11.12 -24.09 -6.69
C SER A 74 -9.98 -24.10 -5.67
N ALA A 75 -9.35 -22.94 -5.49
CA ALA A 75 -8.19 -22.73 -4.66
C ALA A 75 -8.38 -23.33 -3.25
N ARG A 76 -7.60 -24.34 -2.91
CA ARG A 76 -7.13 -24.55 -1.53
C ARG A 76 -5.78 -23.86 -1.35
N GLY A 77 -5.68 -22.60 -1.80
CA GLY A 77 -4.51 -21.76 -1.57
C GLY A 77 -4.50 -21.20 -0.14
N GLY A 78 -3.33 -20.75 0.31
CA GLY A 78 -3.11 -20.23 1.66
C GLY A 78 -3.37 -18.74 1.88
N ALA A 79 -3.74 -18.01 0.81
CA ALA A 79 -4.20 -16.64 0.94
C ALA A 79 -5.49 -16.57 1.79
N VAL A 80 -5.49 -15.70 2.80
CA VAL A 80 -6.69 -15.44 3.59
C VAL A 80 -7.60 -14.56 2.78
N LYS A 81 -8.87 -14.97 2.62
CA LYS A 81 -9.87 -14.17 1.93
C LYS A 81 -10.02 -12.82 2.62
N PRO A 82 -9.85 -11.69 1.92
CA PRO A 82 -9.91 -10.37 2.54
C PRO A 82 -11.26 -10.07 3.21
N SER A 83 -12.36 -10.59 2.65
CA SER A 83 -13.70 -10.47 3.26
C SER A 83 -13.76 -11.04 4.67
N ASP A 84 -13.12 -12.18 4.89
CA ASP A 84 -13.16 -12.91 6.16
C ASP A 84 -12.25 -12.21 7.17
N ALA A 85 -11.11 -11.69 6.70
CA ALA A 85 -10.12 -10.98 7.50
C ALA A 85 -10.58 -9.62 8.04
N LYS A 86 -11.57 -8.97 7.41
CA LYS A 86 -12.14 -7.70 7.91
C LYS A 86 -13.06 -7.89 9.12
N SER A 87 -13.59 -9.09 9.32
CA SER A 87 -14.51 -9.36 10.43
C SER A 87 -13.80 -9.43 11.79
N ASN A 88 -14.53 -9.13 12.87
CA ASN A 88 -14.03 -9.37 14.22
C ASN A 88 -14.67 -10.63 14.81
N PHE A 89 -13.88 -11.69 14.97
CA PHE A 89 -14.37 -13.02 15.36
C PHE A 89 -13.92 -13.45 16.77
N GLU A 90 -14.59 -14.46 17.33
CA GLU A 90 -14.30 -15.07 18.63
C GLU A 90 -14.09 -16.57 18.44
N THR A 91 -12.93 -17.09 18.85
CA THR A 91 -12.62 -18.52 18.81
C THR A 91 -11.64 -18.87 19.92
N GLY A 92 -11.69 -20.11 20.40
CA GLY A 92 -10.74 -20.62 21.42
C GLY A 92 -9.33 -20.83 20.87
N GLN A 93 -9.18 -21.05 19.55
CA GLN A 93 -7.91 -21.18 18.85
C GLN A 93 -8.02 -20.55 17.47
N SER A 94 -6.99 -19.82 17.05
CA SER A 94 -6.93 -19.17 15.74
C SER A 94 -5.53 -19.35 15.16
N SER A 95 -5.49 -19.49 13.84
CA SER A 95 -4.29 -19.50 13.02
C SER A 95 -3.45 -18.25 13.19
N VAL A 96 -2.12 -18.37 13.06
CA VAL A 96 -1.24 -17.19 12.95
C VAL A 96 -1.43 -16.58 11.57
N ILE A 97 -2.01 -15.38 11.52
CA ILE A 97 -2.21 -14.61 10.29
C ILE A 97 -1.12 -13.55 10.19
N GLU A 98 -0.44 -13.51 9.05
CA GLU A 98 0.56 -12.49 8.75
C GLU A 98 0.15 -11.73 7.48
N GLY A 99 0.36 -10.41 7.51
CA GLY A 99 0.13 -9.53 6.35
C GLY A 99 1.45 -9.05 5.76
N VAL A 100 1.46 -8.81 4.45
CA VAL A 100 2.55 -8.15 3.72
C VAL A 100 2.01 -6.96 2.94
N GLY A 101 2.83 -5.94 2.72
CA GLY A 101 2.39 -4.71 2.07
C GLY A 101 1.34 -3.94 2.88
N ARG A 102 0.26 -3.51 2.22
CA ARG A 102 -0.87 -2.82 2.86
C ARG A 102 -2.11 -3.71 2.91
N VAL A 103 -2.69 -3.82 4.10
CA VAL A 103 -3.86 -4.69 4.32
C VAL A 103 -4.89 -4.01 5.21
N ARG A 104 -6.17 -4.28 4.91
CA ARG A 104 -7.30 -3.94 5.77
C ARG A 104 -7.70 -5.17 6.55
N VAL A 105 -7.63 -5.10 7.88
CA VAL A 105 -7.82 -6.26 8.75
C VAL A 105 -8.63 -5.89 9.99
N GLY A 106 -9.59 -6.76 10.33
CA GLY A 106 -10.23 -6.85 11.62
C GLY A 106 -9.38 -7.70 12.55
N GLY A 107 -9.94 -8.73 13.18
CA GLY A 107 -9.12 -9.66 13.95
C GLY A 107 -9.85 -10.38 15.08
N LEU A 108 -9.08 -11.20 15.80
CA LEU A 108 -9.58 -12.00 16.91
C LEU A 108 -9.89 -11.11 18.12
N LYS A 109 -11.13 -11.16 18.61
CA LYS A 109 -11.54 -10.57 19.89
C LYS A 109 -11.00 -11.43 21.04
N ALA A 110 -9.74 -11.23 21.40
CA ALA A 110 -9.04 -12.04 22.40
C ALA A 110 -9.51 -11.77 23.84
N PHE A 111 -10.06 -10.59 24.11
CA PHE A 111 -10.62 -10.23 25.41
C PHE A 111 -11.80 -9.28 25.27
N GLY A 112 -12.82 -9.49 26.08
CA GLY A 112 -13.99 -8.62 26.14
C GLY A 112 -14.66 -8.70 27.51
N ASN A 113 -14.72 -7.58 28.24
CA ASN A 113 -15.40 -7.52 29.53
C ASN A 113 -15.85 -6.08 29.83
N THR A 114 -16.64 -5.89 30.88
CA THR A 114 -17.22 -4.59 31.26
C THR A 114 -17.18 -4.40 32.77
N ASN A 115 -17.02 -3.16 33.23
CA ASN A 115 -17.24 -2.78 34.63
C ASN A 115 -18.66 -2.20 34.87
N GLY A 116 -19.56 -2.33 33.89
CA GLY A 116 -20.91 -1.80 33.92
C GLY A 116 -21.08 -0.47 33.18
N SER A 117 -20.10 0.44 33.27
CA SER A 117 -20.12 1.75 32.58
C SER A 117 -19.24 1.80 31.34
N THR A 118 -18.22 0.95 31.27
CA THR A 118 -17.22 0.95 30.19
C THR A 118 -16.97 -0.47 29.74
N ARG A 119 -17.12 -0.70 28.43
CA ARG A 119 -16.82 -1.97 27.80
C ARG A 119 -15.40 -1.94 27.25
N ALA A 120 -14.55 -2.86 27.71
CA ALA A 120 -13.20 -3.06 27.19
C ALA A 120 -13.21 -4.20 26.16
N ARG A 121 -12.50 -4.00 25.05
CA ARG A 121 -12.20 -5.01 24.03
C ARG A 121 -10.73 -5.00 23.70
N LEU A 122 -10.17 -6.18 23.48
CA LEU A 122 -8.87 -6.39 22.88
C LEU A 122 -9.04 -7.11 21.55
N ILE A 123 -8.49 -6.55 20.49
CA ILE A 123 -8.46 -7.16 19.16
C ILE A 123 -7.01 -7.46 18.80
N CYS A 124 -6.75 -8.71 18.42
CA CYS A 124 -5.49 -9.16 17.83
C CYS A 124 -5.64 -9.19 16.31
N HIS A 125 -4.88 -8.34 15.62
CA HIS A 125 -5.02 -8.12 14.18
C HIS A 125 -4.14 -9.08 13.36
N LEU A 126 -2.81 -8.94 13.50
CA LEU A 126 -1.81 -9.66 12.69
C LEU A 126 -0.60 -10.03 13.55
N GLN A 127 0.17 -11.01 13.08
CA GLN A 127 1.51 -11.28 13.60
C GLN A 127 2.41 -10.06 13.43
N GLY A 128 3.04 -9.62 14.52
CA GLY A 128 3.92 -8.45 14.53
C GLY A 128 5.41 -8.80 14.33
N PRO A 129 6.27 -7.78 14.17
CA PRO A 129 5.93 -6.36 14.18
C PRO A 129 5.31 -5.87 12.86
N ILE A 130 4.19 -5.15 12.95
CA ILE A 130 3.71 -4.31 11.83
C ILE A 130 4.45 -2.97 11.82
N ASP A 131 4.43 -2.26 10.69
CA ASP A 131 5.09 -0.96 10.57
C ASP A 131 4.27 0.17 11.19
N ALA A 132 3.06 0.39 10.69
CA ALA A 132 2.17 1.43 11.20
C ALA A 132 0.72 1.21 10.76
N ILE A 133 -0.20 1.89 11.43
CA ILE A 133 -1.60 2.00 11.00
C ILE A 133 -1.79 3.32 10.25
N GLU A 134 -2.46 3.26 9.10
CA GLU A 134 -2.76 4.40 8.25
C GLU A 134 -4.19 4.91 8.46
N GLN A 135 -5.17 4.01 8.63
CA GLN A 135 -6.59 4.35 8.79
C GLN A 135 -7.29 3.44 9.78
N TYR A 136 -8.34 3.96 10.40
CA TYR A 136 -9.16 3.27 11.39
C TYR A 136 -10.63 3.26 10.95
N TYR A 137 -11.28 2.12 11.10
CA TYR A 137 -12.70 1.95 10.82
C TYR A 137 -13.41 1.40 12.04
N LEU A 138 -14.53 2.03 12.41
CA LEU A 138 -15.36 1.62 13.53
C LEU A 138 -16.81 1.48 13.06
N GLY A 139 -17.31 0.25 13.03
CA GLY A 139 -18.63 -0.07 12.46
C GLY A 139 -18.70 0.26 10.96
N GLN A 140 -17.64 -0.11 10.23
CA GLN A 140 -17.45 0.15 8.78
C GLN A 140 -17.30 1.64 8.40
N ARG A 141 -17.31 2.56 9.38
CA ARG A 141 -17.13 4.00 9.16
C ARG A 141 -15.70 4.42 9.47
N GLU A 142 -15.08 5.18 8.58
CA GLU A 142 -13.74 5.74 8.82
C GLU A 142 -13.79 6.79 9.95
N VAL A 143 -12.91 6.61 10.93
CA VAL A 143 -12.76 7.48 12.09
C VAL A 143 -11.31 7.94 12.26
N THR A 144 -11.15 9.13 12.83
CA THR A 144 -9.86 9.70 13.21
C THR A 144 -9.56 9.34 14.66
N VAL A 145 -8.38 8.78 14.90
CA VAL A 145 -7.89 8.38 16.23
C VAL A 145 -6.70 9.26 16.58
N GLU A 146 -6.83 10.01 17.67
CA GLU A 146 -5.79 10.90 18.16
C GLU A 146 -4.65 10.15 18.86
N SER A 147 -3.54 10.84 19.10
CA SER A 147 -2.35 10.25 19.74
C SER A 147 -2.59 9.72 21.18
N ASP A 148 -3.60 10.26 21.88
CA ASP A 148 -4.05 9.78 23.21
C ASP A 148 -5.05 8.61 23.10
N GLY A 149 -5.39 8.21 21.88
CA GLY A 149 -6.37 7.21 21.52
C GLY A 149 -7.81 7.72 21.46
N SER A 150 -8.10 8.99 21.73
CA SER A 150 -9.45 9.52 21.63
C SER A 150 -9.96 9.47 20.18
N VAL A 151 -11.17 8.96 19.97
CA VAL A 151 -11.81 9.01 18.64
C VAL A 151 -12.46 10.38 18.46
N SER A 152 -11.90 11.20 17.58
CA SER A 152 -12.30 12.60 17.37
C SER A 152 -13.40 12.77 16.33
N SER A 153 -13.71 11.73 15.56
CA SER A 153 -14.82 11.76 14.60
C SER A 153 -16.19 11.56 15.29
N PRO A 154 -17.23 12.32 14.89
CA PRO A 154 -18.61 11.99 15.23
C PRO A 154 -19.00 10.58 14.75
N PRO A 155 -19.95 9.88 15.41
CA PRO A 155 -20.68 10.29 16.61
C PRO A 155 -19.89 10.08 17.93
N TRP A 156 -18.63 9.66 17.86
CA TRP A 156 -17.82 9.29 19.03
C TRP A 156 -17.25 10.48 19.78
N SER A 157 -17.01 11.60 19.11
CA SER A 157 -16.59 12.85 19.75
C SER A 157 -17.60 13.38 20.77
N LYS A 158 -17.12 13.94 21.89
CA LYS A 158 -17.94 14.69 22.87
C LYS A 158 -17.22 15.93 23.38
N SER A 159 -17.96 16.87 23.94
CA SER A 159 -17.35 18.02 24.63
C SER A 159 -16.43 17.53 25.76
N GLY A 160 -15.13 17.83 25.66
CA GLY A 160 -14.13 17.42 26.64
C GLY A 160 -13.71 15.95 26.61
N GLY A 161 -13.94 15.21 25.51
CA GLY A 161 -13.37 13.86 25.34
C GLY A 161 -13.97 13.05 24.19
N SER A 162 -13.96 11.72 24.33
CA SER A 162 -14.59 10.80 23.37
C SER A 162 -15.42 9.70 24.07
N TRP A 163 -16.38 9.14 23.34
CA TRP A 163 -17.14 7.94 23.71
C TRP A 163 -16.40 6.65 23.37
N ALA A 164 -15.31 6.72 22.61
CA ALA A 164 -14.41 5.61 22.35
C ALA A 164 -12.94 6.02 22.55
N ASN A 165 -12.15 5.10 23.10
CA ASN A 165 -10.69 5.21 23.12
C ASN A 165 -10.09 4.00 22.42
N TRP A 166 -9.23 4.24 21.44
CA TRP A 166 -8.56 3.24 20.61
C TRP A 166 -7.05 3.45 20.70
N LEU A 167 -6.34 2.50 21.28
CA LEU A 167 -4.88 2.48 21.33
C LEU A 167 -4.33 1.21 20.68
N VAL A 168 -3.12 1.30 20.11
CA VAL A 168 -2.51 0.22 19.32
C VAL A 168 -1.11 -0.09 19.80
N LYS A 169 -0.74 -1.37 19.78
CA LYS A 169 0.65 -1.86 19.87
C LYS A 169 0.98 -2.64 18.60
N LEU A 170 2.20 -2.45 18.11
CA LEU A 170 2.62 -2.95 16.79
C LEU A 170 3.06 -4.43 16.79
N GLY A 171 3.22 -5.07 17.96
CA GLY A 171 3.63 -6.47 18.04
C GLY A 171 5.15 -6.68 17.95
N THR A 172 5.95 -5.81 18.57
CA THR A 172 7.43 -5.91 18.61
C THR A 172 7.95 -7.05 19.48
N GLY A 173 7.14 -7.60 20.38
CA GLY A 173 7.55 -8.65 21.34
C GLY A 173 7.83 -8.13 22.75
N ASP A 174 8.05 -6.82 22.89
CA ASP A 174 8.33 -6.16 24.17
C ASP A 174 7.08 -5.61 24.86
N GLU A 175 5.89 -5.97 24.37
CA GLU A 175 4.64 -5.47 24.90
C GLU A 175 4.49 -5.73 26.40
N THR A 176 4.02 -4.70 27.09
CA THR A 176 3.50 -4.75 28.46
C THR A 176 1.98 -4.87 28.42
N GLN A 177 1.34 -5.04 29.59
CA GLN A 177 -0.12 -5.05 29.66
C GLN A 177 -0.74 -3.73 29.16
N TRP A 178 -2.00 -3.79 28.76
CA TRP A 178 -2.81 -2.60 28.45
C TRP A 178 -3.25 -1.87 29.71
N ALA A 179 -2.72 -0.66 29.93
CA ALA A 179 -2.99 0.13 31.14
C ALA A 179 -4.48 0.55 31.24
N GLY A 180 -5.14 0.85 30.12
CA GLY A 180 -6.55 1.24 30.12
C GLY A 180 -7.50 0.06 30.43
N ILE A 181 -7.14 -1.16 30.02
CA ILE A 181 -7.91 -2.36 30.42
C ILE A 181 -7.64 -2.68 31.90
N ALA A 182 -6.37 -2.62 32.33
CA ALA A 182 -5.99 -2.88 33.72
C ALA A 182 -6.62 -1.90 34.71
N SER A 183 -6.81 -0.64 34.34
CA SER A 183 -7.45 0.36 35.22
C SER A 183 -8.94 0.09 35.44
N ILE A 184 -9.63 -0.43 34.43
CA ILE A 184 -11.07 -0.75 34.48
C ILE A 184 -11.29 -2.13 35.13
N LEU A 185 -10.39 -3.08 34.90
CA LEU A 185 -10.52 -4.49 35.28
C LEU A 185 -9.24 -5.02 35.97
N PRO A 186 -8.85 -4.49 37.14
CA PRO A 186 -7.55 -4.79 37.76
C PRO A 186 -7.39 -6.25 38.19
N SER A 187 -8.47 -6.94 38.54
CA SER A 187 -8.45 -8.37 38.88
C SER A 187 -8.52 -9.29 37.65
N GLY A 188 -9.16 -8.84 36.57
CA GLY A 188 -9.34 -9.62 35.34
C GLY A 188 -8.23 -9.43 34.32
N TRP A 189 -7.47 -8.33 34.40
CA TRP A 189 -6.38 -7.98 33.49
C TRP A 189 -5.15 -7.51 34.28
N THR A 190 -4.26 -8.45 34.55
CA THR A 190 -3.01 -8.26 35.30
C THR A 190 -1.79 -8.09 34.39
N SER A 191 -0.63 -7.75 34.96
CA SER A 191 0.64 -7.56 34.25
C SER A 191 1.19 -8.79 33.52
N ALA A 192 0.58 -9.96 33.74
CA ALA A 192 0.83 -11.18 32.98
C ALA A 192 0.19 -11.16 31.58
N HIS A 193 -0.87 -10.40 31.36
CA HIS A 193 -1.62 -10.33 30.10
C HIS A 193 -0.96 -9.34 29.13
N ARG A 194 0.12 -9.78 28.48
CA ARG A 194 0.99 -8.92 27.66
C ARG A 194 0.70 -8.99 26.16
N VAL A 195 0.30 -10.17 25.68
CA VAL A 195 -0.04 -10.42 24.27
C VAL A 195 1.10 -9.96 23.34
N ARG A 196 2.26 -10.58 23.53
CA ARG A 196 3.52 -10.16 22.91
C ARG A 196 3.64 -10.65 21.47
N GLY A 197 4.29 -9.85 20.63
CA GLY A 197 4.60 -10.24 19.25
C GLY A 197 3.39 -10.22 18.31
N ILE A 198 2.25 -9.67 18.75
CA ILE A 198 1.02 -9.59 17.97
C ILE A 198 0.61 -8.12 17.91
N ALA A 199 0.29 -7.64 16.71
CA ALA A 199 -0.27 -6.32 16.51
C ALA A 199 -1.70 -6.31 17.08
N GLN A 200 -1.95 -5.43 18.04
CA GLN A 200 -3.15 -5.47 18.87
C GLN A 200 -3.71 -4.08 19.14
N SER A 201 -5.03 -4.01 19.24
CA SER A 201 -5.78 -2.79 19.58
C SER A 201 -6.55 -2.96 20.88
N GLN A 202 -6.36 -2.02 21.80
CA GLN A 202 -7.27 -1.79 22.91
C GLN A 202 -8.40 -0.87 22.44
N LEU A 203 -9.65 -1.29 22.63
CA LEU A 203 -10.82 -0.42 22.51
C LEU A 203 -11.57 -0.33 23.83
N LEU A 204 -11.79 0.90 24.29
CA LEU A 204 -12.64 1.22 25.42
C LEU A 204 -13.84 2.00 24.92
N PHE A 205 -15.03 1.48 25.20
CA PHE A 205 -16.29 2.13 24.86
C PHE A 205 -16.96 2.65 26.11
N TYR A 206 -17.14 3.97 26.19
CA TYR A 206 -17.80 4.63 27.31
C TYR A 206 -19.30 4.66 27.07
N ASN A 207 -20.08 4.17 28.02
CA ASN A 207 -21.53 4.11 27.90
C ASN A 207 -22.15 5.48 28.28
N PRO A 208 -22.94 6.13 27.40
CA PRO A 208 -23.67 7.36 27.75
C PRO A 208 -24.84 7.13 28.72
N GLY A 209 -25.28 5.88 28.90
CA GLY A 209 -26.44 5.50 29.70
C GLY A 209 -27.65 5.14 28.84
N LEU A 210 -28.43 4.12 29.25
CA LEU A 210 -29.54 3.59 28.45
C LEU A 210 -30.69 4.58 28.21
N THR A 211 -30.81 5.59 29.06
CA THR A 211 -31.84 6.64 28.96
C THR A 211 -31.46 7.76 28.01
N GLU A 212 -30.17 7.86 27.64
CA GLU A 212 -29.69 8.88 26.73
C GLU A 212 -29.96 8.47 25.28
N PRO A 213 -30.56 9.33 24.44
CA PRO A 213 -30.74 9.05 23.01
C PRO A 213 -29.45 8.66 22.29
N LYS A 214 -28.31 9.18 22.77
CA LYS A 214 -26.97 8.88 22.26
C LYS A 214 -26.60 7.39 22.36
N TYR A 215 -27.13 6.66 23.34
CA TYR A 215 -26.87 5.22 23.43
C TYR A 215 -27.38 4.48 22.20
N LEU A 216 -28.59 4.83 21.73
CA LEU A 216 -29.20 4.21 20.56
C LEU A 216 -28.43 4.57 19.29
N SER A 217 -27.87 5.78 19.17
CA SER A 217 -27.09 6.15 17.99
C SER A 217 -25.70 5.49 17.94
N LEU A 218 -25.06 5.25 19.09
CA LEU A 218 -23.74 4.59 19.16
C LEU A 218 -23.83 3.06 19.03
N TYR A 219 -24.90 2.43 19.54
CA TYR A 219 -25.02 0.98 19.66
C TYR A 219 -26.24 0.39 18.95
N GLN A 220 -26.78 1.07 17.92
CA GLN A 220 -27.97 0.63 17.19
C GLN A 220 -27.88 -0.83 16.71
N ASN A 221 -26.69 -1.24 16.26
CA ASN A 221 -26.39 -2.60 15.78
C ASN A 221 -25.50 -3.38 16.76
N GLY A 222 -25.53 -3.03 18.05
CA GLY A 222 -24.61 -3.54 19.06
C GLY A 222 -23.25 -2.83 19.05
N THR A 223 -22.24 -3.45 19.67
CA THR A 223 -20.91 -2.83 19.74
C THR A 223 -20.20 -2.94 18.39
N PRO A 224 -19.75 -1.81 17.81
CA PRO A 224 -19.18 -1.77 16.47
C PRO A 224 -17.95 -2.68 16.33
N GLU A 225 -17.77 -3.15 15.11
CA GLU A 225 -16.57 -3.85 14.66
C GLU A 225 -15.43 -2.86 14.42
N ALA A 226 -14.19 -3.32 14.61
CA ALA A 226 -13.02 -2.45 14.54
C ALA A 226 -12.02 -3.05 13.55
N GLU A 227 -11.75 -2.29 12.50
CA GLU A 227 -10.88 -2.66 11.39
C GLU A 227 -9.80 -1.58 11.23
N VAL A 228 -8.62 -1.99 10.79
CA VAL A 228 -7.50 -1.09 10.56
C VAL A 228 -6.93 -1.31 9.17
N VAL A 229 -6.56 -0.24 8.49
CA VAL A 229 -5.69 -0.32 7.32
C VAL A 229 -4.27 -0.09 7.82
N CYS A 230 -3.43 -1.09 7.67
CA CYS A 230 -2.08 -1.08 8.19
C CYS A 230 -1.04 -1.45 7.14
N ARG A 231 0.15 -0.89 7.32
CA ARG A 231 1.38 -1.38 6.73
C ARG A 231 1.85 -2.54 7.58
N ALA A 232 1.78 -3.73 7.01
CA ALA A 232 1.95 -4.98 7.74
C ALA A 232 3.43 -5.30 8.00
N ALA A 233 3.89 -6.51 7.71
CA ALA A 233 5.24 -6.96 8.07
C ALA A 233 6.35 -6.04 7.54
N LYS A 234 7.38 -5.85 8.39
CA LYS A 234 8.68 -5.29 7.98
C LYS A 234 9.50 -6.38 7.34
N VAL A 235 10.20 -6.06 6.25
CA VAL A 235 10.98 -7.02 5.46
C VAL A 235 12.44 -6.57 5.38
N PHE A 236 13.34 -7.55 5.32
CA PHE A 236 14.77 -7.28 5.19
C PHE A 236 15.09 -6.83 3.75
N ASP A 237 15.74 -5.68 3.60
CA ASP A 237 16.29 -5.21 2.33
C ASP A 237 17.83 -5.29 2.35
N PRO A 238 18.47 -6.15 1.54
CA PRO A 238 19.92 -6.29 1.51
C PRO A 238 20.64 -5.08 0.93
N ARG A 239 19.94 -4.18 0.22
CA ARG A 239 20.51 -2.96 -0.36
C ARG A 239 20.72 -1.87 0.71
N ASP A 240 20.00 -1.96 1.82
CA ASP A 240 20.08 -1.03 2.93
C ASP A 240 21.05 -1.55 4.01
N LEU A 241 22.26 -0.99 4.02
CA LEU A 241 23.34 -1.37 4.95
C LEU A 241 23.00 -1.12 6.43
N THR A 242 21.93 -0.40 6.74
CA THR A 242 21.46 -0.21 8.12
C THR A 242 20.64 -1.39 8.64
N GLN A 243 20.25 -2.32 7.76
CA GLN A 243 19.50 -3.52 8.12
C GLN A 243 20.43 -4.71 8.26
N VAL A 244 20.13 -5.58 9.22
CA VAL A 244 20.88 -6.82 9.46
C VAL A 244 19.94 -7.99 9.27
N SER A 245 20.32 -8.93 8.40
CA SER A 245 19.46 -10.05 8.00
C SER A 245 19.04 -10.93 9.18
N THR A 246 19.82 -11.00 10.25
CA THR A 246 19.50 -11.78 11.46
C THR A 246 18.78 -10.98 12.56
N ASN A 247 18.59 -9.67 12.38
CA ASN A 247 17.97 -8.81 13.38
C ASN A 247 16.71 -8.12 12.85
N VAL A 248 15.54 -8.70 13.17
CA VAL A 248 14.21 -8.22 12.74
C VAL A 248 13.93 -6.78 13.17
N ALA A 249 14.52 -6.30 14.28
CA ALA A 249 14.29 -4.93 14.75
C ALA A 249 14.88 -3.85 13.83
N THR A 250 15.83 -4.23 12.96
CA THR A 250 16.44 -3.31 11.99
C THR A 250 15.66 -3.23 10.68
N TRP A 251 14.74 -4.17 10.42
CA TRP A 251 14.04 -4.25 9.15
C TRP A 251 13.06 -3.09 8.99
N LYS A 252 12.81 -2.70 7.73
CA LYS A 252 11.92 -1.59 7.39
C LYS A 252 10.73 -2.12 6.58
N TRP A 253 9.69 -1.31 6.47
CA TRP A 253 8.56 -1.65 5.61
C TRP A 253 8.94 -1.54 4.14
N SER A 254 8.59 -2.56 3.35
CA SER A 254 8.68 -2.55 1.90
C SER A 254 7.63 -3.50 1.33
N ASP A 255 7.03 -3.14 0.20
CA ASP A 255 6.09 -3.94 -0.56
C ASP A 255 6.71 -4.55 -1.82
N ASN A 256 8.04 -4.48 -1.95
CA ASN A 256 8.82 -4.97 -3.08
C ASN A 256 8.69 -6.51 -3.23
N GLY A 257 8.27 -6.96 -4.42
CA GLY A 257 7.93 -8.37 -4.67
C GLY A 257 9.01 -9.39 -4.24
N PRO A 258 10.23 -9.34 -4.80
CA PRO A 258 11.32 -10.25 -4.44
C PRO A 258 11.65 -10.29 -2.94
N LEU A 259 11.65 -9.13 -2.27
CA LEU A 259 11.94 -9.05 -0.83
C LEU A 259 10.83 -9.68 0.02
N VAL A 260 9.57 -9.48 -0.38
CA VAL A 260 8.41 -10.12 0.26
C VAL A 260 8.45 -11.63 0.07
N CYS A 261 8.78 -12.12 -1.13
CA CYS A 261 8.96 -13.55 -1.39
C CYS A 261 10.06 -14.17 -0.51
N ALA A 262 11.20 -13.49 -0.38
CA ALA A 262 12.28 -13.91 0.53
C ALA A 262 11.79 -13.96 1.99
N HIS A 263 11.05 -12.95 2.43
CA HIS A 263 10.51 -12.87 3.79
C HIS A 263 9.55 -14.03 4.11
N VAL A 264 8.66 -14.37 3.17
CA VAL A 264 7.72 -15.49 3.34
C VAL A 264 8.44 -16.83 3.47
N LEU A 265 9.43 -17.12 2.60
CA LEU A 265 10.23 -18.35 2.70
C LEU A 265 10.97 -18.46 4.04
N ARG A 266 11.51 -17.34 4.53
CA ARG A 266 12.25 -17.26 5.80
C ARG A 266 11.40 -17.47 7.05
N ARG A 267 10.07 -17.54 6.93
CA ARG A 267 9.21 -17.94 8.06
C ARG A 267 9.37 -19.40 8.43
N ASP A 268 9.89 -20.23 7.53
CA ASP A 268 10.35 -21.56 7.87
C ASP A 268 11.80 -21.51 8.40
N PRO A 269 12.06 -21.98 9.63
CA PRO A 269 13.41 -22.02 10.21
C PRO A 269 14.46 -22.76 9.36
N ARG A 270 14.03 -23.61 8.42
CA ARG A 270 14.92 -24.33 7.49
C ARG A 270 15.56 -23.42 6.43
N PHE A 271 14.93 -22.28 6.12
CA PHE A 271 15.43 -21.28 5.19
C PHE A 271 15.99 -20.10 5.96
N ASP A 272 17.13 -20.30 6.61
CA ASP A 272 17.85 -19.21 7.26
C ASP A 272 18.42 -18.21 6.25
N SER A 273 18.97 -17.10 6.76
CA SER A 273 19.55 -16.05 5.92
C SER A 273 20.72 -16.52 5.05
N THR A 274 21.36 -17.64 5.35
CA THR A 274 22.52 -18.15 4.60
C THR A 274 22.11 -18.91 3.35
N ARG A 275 20.83 -19.30 3.24
CA ARG A 275 20.28 -20.02 2.08
C ARG A 275 19.93 -19.14 0.89
N PHE A 276 20.13 -17.82 0.99
CA PHE A 276 19.73 -16.84 -0.01
C PHE A 276 20.92 -16.10 -0.60
N ASN A 277 20.93 -15.90 -1.91
CA ASN A 277 21.87 -15.01 -2.57
C ASN A 277 21.32 -13.57 -2.51
N TRP A 278 21.70 -12.85 -1.46
CA TRP A 278 21.21 -11.49 -1.21
C TRP A 278 21.67 -10.45 -2.24
N GLU A 279 22.79 -10.70 -2.91
CA GLU A 279 23.28 -9.82 -3.98
C GLU A 279 22.35 -9.89 -5.20
N LYS A 280 22.05 -11.10 -5.68
CA LYS A 280 21.08 -11.31 -6.77
C LYS A 280 19.68 -10.84 -6.38
N ILE A 281 19.22 -11.15 -5.16
CA ILE A 281 17.92 -10.66 -4.67
C ILE A 281 17.89 -9.12 -4.62
N GLY A 282 18.98 -8.48 -4.23
CA GLY A 282 19.11 -7.02 -4.24
C GLY A 282 19.05 -6.43 -5.65
N ALA A 283 19.66 -7.09 -6.64
CA ALA A 283 19.55 -6.71 -8.04
C ALA A 283 18.10 -6.82 -8.54
N THR A 284 17.44 -7.97 -8.36
CA THR A 284 16.03 -8.17 -8.74
C THR A 284 15.10 -7.20 -8.00
N ALA A 285 15.39 -6.88 -6.73
CA ALA A 285 14.61 -5.90 -5.98
C ALA A 285 14.74 -4.48 -6.58
N THR A 286 15.89 -4.14 -7.16
CA THR A 286 16.10 -2.87 -7.86
C THR A 286 15.30 -2.81 -9.16
N GLU A 287 15.24 -3.91 -9.91
CA GLU A 287 14.37 -4.04 -11.07
C GLU A 287 12.88 -3.99 -10.71
N ALA A 288 12.51 -4.55 -9.56
CA ALA A 288 11.14 -4.51 -9.05
C ALA A 288 10.67 -3.09 -8.68
N ASP A 289 11.59 -2.24 -8.23
CA ASP A 289 11.34 -0.82 -7.93
C ASP A 289 11.40 0.08 -9.19
N ALA A 290 11.81 -0.44 -10.35
CA ALA A 290 11.86 0.33 -11.59
C ALA A 290 10.47 0.84 -11.98
N LEU A 291 10.38 2.09 -12.43
CA LEU A 291 9.12 2.72 -12.83
C LEU A 291 8.69 2.21 -14.22
N VAL A 292 7.50 1.64 -14.28
CA VAL A 292 6.83 1.19 -15.50
C VAL A 292 5.70 2.15 -15.83
N ALA A 293 5.58 2.54 -17.10
CA ALA A 293 4.48 3.36 -17.58
C ALA A 293 3.15 2.59 -17.49
N THR A 294 2.14 3.26 -16.93
CA THR A 294 0.74 2.80 -16.89
C THR A 294 -0.10 3.75 -17.73
N LYS A 295 -1.38 3.41 -17.94
CA LYS A 295 -2.29 4.26 -18.70
C LYS A 295 -2.47 5.66 -18.08
N THR A 296 -2.34 5.76 -16.75
CA THR A 296 -2.57 6.99 -15.97
C THR A 296 -1.31 7.63 -15.39
N GLY A 297 -0.13 7.04 -15.59
CA GLY A 297 1.13 7.56 -15.03
C GLY A 297 2.26 6.54 -15.03
N THR A 298 2.92 6.37 -13.88
CA THR A 298 3.98 5.37 -13.69
C THR A 298 3.82 4.69 -12.33
N GLU A 299 4.13 3.40 -12.25
CA GLU A 299 4.17 2.64 -11.00
C GLU A 299 5.44 1.78 -10.90
N LYS A 300 5.77 1.28 -9.71
CA LYS A 300 6.83 0.28 -9.54
C LYS A 300 6.47 -1.02 -10.27
N ARG A 301 7.45 -1.67 -10.88
CA ARG A 301 7.28 -2.89 -11.68
C ARG A 301 6.55 -4.01 -10.95
N SER A 302 6.92 -4.32 -9.70
CA SER A 302 6.36 -5.45 -8.93
C SER A 302 6.18 -5.14 -7.45
N ARG A 303 4.94 -5.24 -6.97
CA ARG A 303 4.53 -5.05 -5.58
C ARG A 303 3.67 -6.23 -5.10
N LEU A 304 3.71 -6.53 -3.80
CA LEU A 304 2.94 -7.62 -3.19
C LEU A 304 2.26 -7.20 -1.89
N TRP A 305 0.93 -7.22 -1.86
CA TRP A 305 0.11 -6.92 -0.69
C TRP A 305 -0.87 -8.05 -0.41
N GLY A 306 -1.10 -8.41 0.84
CA GLY A 306 -2.15 -9.37 1.20
C GLY A 306 -1.84 -10.11 2.50
N MET A 307 -2.64 -11.12 2.80
CA MET A 307 -2.57 -11.86 4.06
C MET A 307 -2.54 -13.36 3.82
N TRP A 308 -1.82 -14.08 4.67
CA TRP A 308 -1.75 -15.54 4.63
C TRP A 308 -1.69 -16.12 6.04
N ALA A 309 -2.19 -17.35 6.19
CA ALA A 309 -2.15 -18.07 7.46
C ALA A 309 -0.98 -19.06 7.47
N TRP A 310 -0.25 -19.14 8.58
CA TRP A 310 0.95 -19.98 8.71
C TRP A 310 0.68 -21.48 8.59
N GLU A 311 -0.53 -21.96 8.90
CA GLU A 311 -0.90 -23.38 8.73
C GLU A 311 -1.23 -23.75 7.29
N SER A 312 -1.29 -22.78 6.37
CA SER A 312 -1.54 -23.05 4.97
C SER A 312 -0.41 -23.85 4.33
N GLU A 313 -0.72 -24.57 3.25
CA GLU A 313 0.27 -25.30 2.48
C GLU A 313 1.31 -24.33 1.88
N ARG A 314 2.55 -24.42 2.38
CA ARG A 314 3.61 -23.45 2.08
C ARG A 314 3.96 -23.39 0.60
N GLY A 315 3.97 -24.55 -0.09
CA GLY A 315 4.25 -24.63 -1.51
C GLY A 315 3.24 -23.84 -2.34
N GLU A 316 1.95 -24.03 -2.07
CA GLU A 316 0.86 -23.31 -2.75
C GLU A 316 0.85 -21.81 -2.38
N THR A 317 1.06 -21.45 -1.11
CA THR A 317 1.18 -20.04 -0.71
C THR A 317 2.33 -19.35 -1.44
N MET A 318 3.50 -19.98 -1.48
CA MET A 318 4.66 -19.41 -2.18
C MET A 318 4.41 -19.29 -3.68
N LYS A 319 3.78 -20.29 -4.30
CA LYS A 319 3.37 -20.23 -5.70
C LYS A 319 2.45 -19.03 -5.97
N GLN A 320 1.45 -18.78 -5.12
CA GLN A 320 0.57 -17.62 -5.25
C GLN A 320 1.32 -16.28 -5.13
N PHE A 321 2.33 -16.19 -4.26
CA PHE A 321 3.19 -15.01 -4.17
C PHE A 321 4.05 -14.80 -5.43
N LEU A 322 4.64 -15.87 -5.96
CA LEU A 322 5.43 -15.83 -7.20
C LEU A 322 4.58 -15.44 -8.41
N GLU A 323 3.42 -16.08 -8.57
CA GLU A 323 2.47 -15.76 -9.64
C GLU A 323 1.97 -14.32 -9.53
N SER A 324 1.63 -13.85 -8.33
CA SER A 324 1.17 -12.46 -8.12
C SER A 324 2.25 -11.40 -8.36
N SER A 325 3.53 -11.77 -8.23
CA SER A 325 4.68 -10.86 -8.47
C SER A 325 5.27 -10.97 -9.87
N GLY A 326 4.93 -12.03 -10.63
CA GLY A 326 5.55 -12.35 -11.92
C GLY A 326 6.98 -12.86 -11.79
N LEU A 327 7.30 -13.51 -10.68
CA LEU A 327 8.63 -14.03 -10.35
C LEU A 327 8.68 -15.56 -10.45
N GLU A 328 9.89 -16.08 -10.55
CA GLU A 328 10.20 -17.48 -10.36
C GLU A 328 11.38 -17.67 -9.39
N ILE A 329 11.46 -18.87 -8.79
CA ILE A 329 12.56 -19.24 -7.89
C ILE A 329 13.67 -19.88 -8.71
N ARG A 330 14.90 -19.43 -8.47
CA ARG A 330 16.12 -19.97 -9.07
C ARG A 330 17.14 -20.31 -7.98
N LEU A 331 18.10 -21.16 -8.32
CA LEU A 331 19.26 -21.50 -7.49
C LEU A 331 20.52 -21.05 -8.20
N ASP A 332 21.46 -20.46 -7.46
CA ASP A 332 22.78 -20.16 -8.01
C ASP A 332 23.71 -21.39 -8.01
N GLU A 333 24.92 -21.22 -8.54
CA GLU A 333 25.97 -22.25 -8.59
C GLU A 333 26.33 -22.81 -7.21
N ASN A 334 26.09 -22.05 -6.13
CA ASN A 334 26.34 -22.46 -4.75
C ASN A 334 25.09 -23.07 -4.08
N GLY A 335 24.00 -23.26 -4.81
CA GLY A 335 22.72 -23.75 -4.29
C GLY A 335 21.96 -22.74 -3.43
N LEU A 336 22.27 -21.45 -3.54
CA LEU A 336 21.58 -20.36 -2.86
C LEU A 336 20.37 -19.89 -3.66
N ILE A 337 19.28 -19.62 -2.95
CA ILE A 337 18.01 -19.21 -3.52
C ILE A 337 18.07 -17.74 -3.96
N TYR A 338 17.60 -17.45 -5.16
CA TYR A 338 17.29 -16.10 -5.63
C TYR A 338 16.00 -16.09 -6.43
N PHE A 339 15.50 -14.89 -6.74
CA PHE A 339 14.28 -14.71 -7.53
C PHE A 339 14.62 -13.97 -8.81
N GLU A 340 13.95 -14.36 -9.88
CA GLU A 340 14.11 -13.78 -11.21
C GLU A 340 12.75 -13.41 -11.79
N PHE A 341 12.70 -12.34 -12.57
CA PHE A 341 11.47 -11.97 -13.27
C PHE A 341 11.25 -12.89 -14.45
N ILE A 342 10.01 -13.32 -14.60
CA ILE A 342 9.58 -13.88 -15.88
C ILE A 342 9.42 -12.67 -16.82
N ASP A 343 10.19 -12.61 -17.90
CA ASP A 343 10.12 -11.56 -18.91
C ASP A 343 9.25 -11.99 -20.10
N ASP A 344 8.67 -11.03 -20.82
CA ASP A 344 7.87 -11.34 -22.02
C ASP A 344 8.74 -11.86 -23.18
N ALA A 345 10.00 -11.45 -23.21
CA ALA A 345 11.03 -11.92 -24.13
C ALA A 345 12.27 -12.33 -23.31
N PRO A 346 12.28 -13.54 -22.72
CA PRO A 346 13.44 -14.04 -21.98
C PRO A 346 14.64 -14.21 -22.93
N GLU A 347 15.86 -14.38 -22.43
CA GLU A 347 17.02 -14.82 -23.23
C GLU A 347 17.17 -16.35 -23.13
N ALA A 348 17.73 -17.00 -24.15
CA ALA A 348 18.03 -18.43 -24.08
C ALA A 348 19.28 -18.66 -23.23
N GLU A 349 19.20 -19.64 -22.32
CA GLU A 349 20.32 -20.06 -21.47
C GLU A 349 21.14 -21.16 -22.16
N ILE A 350 20.52 -21.92 -23.06
CA ILE A 350 21.13 -23.01 -23.83
C ILE A 350 20.51 -23.10 -25.23
N SER A 351 21.22 -23.68 -26.19
CA SER A 351 20.71 -23.96 -27.53
C SER A 351 20.87 -25.43 -27.89
N PHE A 352 19.83 -26.03 -28.47
CA PHE A 352 19.86 -27.38 -29.02
C PHE A 352 19.78 -27.32 -30.54
N THR A 353 20.73 -28.00 -31.19
CA THR A 353 20.77 -28.15 -32.65
C THR A 353 20.23 -29.52 -33.05
N PRO A 354 19.89 -29.74 -34.33
CA PRO A 354 19.35 -31.04 -34.77
C PRO A 354 20.28 -32.23 -34.46
N ASP A 355 21.59 -32.00 -34.39
CA ASP A 355 22.59 -33.04 -34.07
C ASP A 355 22.52 -33.49 -32.59
N ASP A 356 21.94 -32.67 -31.70
CA ASP A 356 21.80 -32.97 -30.28
C ASP A 356 20.54 -33.81 -29.98
N MET A 357 19.68 -33.99 -30.98
CA MET A 357 18.30 -34.47 -30.84
C MET A 357 18.12 -35.84 -31.50
N TYR A 358 17.64 -36.82 -30.75
CA TYR A 358 17.22 -38.11 -31.27
C TYR A 358 15.78 -38.10 -31.78
N ASP A 359 14.91 -37.42 -31.05
CA ASP A 359 13.50 -37.31 -31.38
C ASP A 359 12.99 -35.91 -31.02
N PHE A 360 12.09 -35.40 -31.85
CA PHE A 360 11.45 -34.12 -31.67
C PHE A 360 9.96 -34.30 -31.82
N TYR A 361 9.23 -33.99 -30.76
CA TYR A 361 7.79 -33.98 -30.78
C TYR A 361 7.29 -32.60 -30.34
N CYS A 362 6.65 -31.88 -31.25
CA CYS A 362 5.88 -30.69 -30.91
C CYS A 362 4.41 -30.95 -31.27
N SER A 363 3.54 -30.80 -30.29
CA SER A 363 2.10 -30.79 -30.52
C SER A 363 1.63 -29.36 -30.65
N ASP A 364 0.83 -29.11 -31.69
CA ASP A 364 0.08 -27.87 -31.80
C ASP A 364 -0.74 -27.65 -30.52
N SER A 365 -0.98 -26.36 -30.23
CA SER A 365 -1.80 -25.84 -29.13
C SER A 365 -3.04 -26.72 -28.81
N PRO A 366 -3.52 -26.76 -27.55
CA PRO A 366 -4.70 -27.55 -27.17
C PRO A 366 -5.83 -27.45 -28.19
N GLU A 367 -6.52 -28.57 -28.46
CA GLU A 367 -7.57 -28.62 -29.49
C GLU A 367 -8.48 -27.38 -29.40
N ALA A 368 -8.82 -26.79 -30.55
CA ALA A 368 -9.55 -25.52 -30.63
C ALA A 368 -10.87 -25.52 -29.82
N VAL A 369 -11.43 -26.70 -29.51
CA VAL A 369 -12.63 -26.89 -28.68
C VAL A 369 -12.36 -26.74 -27.17
N SER A 370 -11.12 -26.87 -26.72
CA SER A 370 -10.71 -26.71 -25.32
C SER A 370 -9.88 -25.45 -25.04
N LEU A 371 -9.40 -24.78 -26.10
CA LEU A 371 -8.53 -23.60 -26.00
C LEU A 371 -9.25 -22.40 -25.33
N PRO A 372 -8.67 -21.75 -24.30
CA PRO A 372 -9.28 -20.59 -23.67
C PRO A 372 -9.25 -19.37 -24.60
N ASN A 373 -10.38 -18.65 -24.70
CA ASN A 373 -10.54 -17.51 -25.62
C ASN A 373 -10.97 -16.20 -24.94
N ILE A 374 -11.30 -16.23 -23.64
CA ILE A 374 -11.61 -15.04 -22.83
C ILE A 374 -10.79 -15.12 -21.53
N CYS A 375 -9.97 -14.11 -21.27
CA CYS A 375 -9.22 -13.96 -20.04
C CYS A 375 -10.03 -13.16 -19.00
N ARG A 376 -10.04 -13.61 -17.75
CA ARG A 376 -10.60 -12.88 -16.60
C ARG A 376 -9.56 -12.82 -15.51
N ILE A 377 -9.34 -11.61 -14.98
CA ILE A 377 -8.28 -11.38 -13.99
C ILE A 377 -8.91 -10.84 -12.73
N LYS A 378 -8.64 -11.53 -11.62
CA LYS A 378 -8.96 -11.11 -10.26
C LYS A 378 -7.68 -10.76 -9.52
N TYR A 379 -7.68 -9.63 -8.83
CA TYR A 379 -6.52 -9.15 -8.09
C TYR A 379 -6.96 -8.48 -6.77
N TYR A 380 -6.01 -8.23 -5.89
CA TYR A 380 -6.24 -7.57 -4.61
C TYR A 380 -6.36 -6.06 -4.82
N SER A 381 -7.58 -5.53 -4.86
CA SER A 381 -7.87 -4.15 -5.27
C SER A 381 -8.02 -3.20 -4.06
N PRO A 382 -7.16 -2.18 -3.96
CA PRO A 382 -7.34 -1.09 -3.00
C PRO A 382 -8.58 -0.23 -3.30
N GLU A 383 -8.94 -0.07 -4.57
CA GLU A 383 -10.09 0.70 -5.06
C GLU A 383 -11.43 0.09 -4.58
N ARG A 384 -11.45 -1.22 -4.38
CA ARG A 384 -12.58 -1.97 -3.82
C ARG A 384 -12.40 -2.27 -2.33
N LEU A 385 -11.76 -1.33 -1.60
CA LEU A 385 -11.56 -1.41 -0.15
C LEU A 385 -10.74 -2.63 0.29
N TYR A 386 -9.69 -2.96 -0.45
CA TYR A 386 -8.82 -4.12 -0.17
C TYR A 386 -9.57 -5.46 -0.29
N GLU A 387 -10.35 -5.62 -1.36
CA GLU A 387 -11.04 -6.87 -1.71
C GLU A 387 -10.50 -7.46 -3.01
N ILE A 388 -10.78 -8.74 -3.24
CA ILE A 388 -10.48 -9.37 -4.52
C ILE A 388 -11.53 -8.90 -5.52
N ALA A 389 -11.08 -8.20 -6.57
CA ALA A 389 -11.95 -7.63 -7.59
C ALA A 389 -11.54 -8.09 -8.99
N GLU A 390 -12.53 -8.19 -9.87
CA GLU A 390 -12.33 -8.49 -11.28
C GLU A 390 -12.08 -7.21 -12.08
N ILE A 391 -11.10 -7.23 -12.99
CA ILE A 391 -10.83 -6.14 -13.92
C ILE A 391 -11.76 -6.29 -15.13
N ASN A 392 -12.41 -5.20 -15.54
CA ASN A 392 -13.15 -5.20 -16.80
C ASN A 392 -12.17 -5.08 -17.98
N LEU A 393 -12.03 -6.16 -18.75
CA LEU A 393 -11.16 -6.24 -19.93
C LEU A 393 -11.93 -6.07 -21.26
N ASP A 394 -13.16 -5.54 -21.22
CA ASP A 394 -13.94 -5.27 -22.43
C ASP A 394 -13.20 -4.28 -23.36
N GLY A 395 -13.07 -4.65 -24.63
CA GLY A 395 -12.37 -3.85 -25.64
C GLY A 395 -10.84 -4.03 -25.67
N ILE A 396 -10.26 -4.85 -24.78
CA ILE A 396 -8.83 -5.15 -24.78
C ILE A 396 -8.53 -6.31 -25.74
N GLY A 397 -7.78 -6.02 -26.81
CA GLY A 397 -7.58 -6.95 -27.93
C GLY A 397 -6.83 -8.24 -27.60
N TRP A 398 -5.96 -8.25 -26.58
CA TRP A 398 -5.26 -9.47 -26.17
C TRP A 398 -6.08 -10.36 -25.22
N ALA A 399 -7.07 -9.79 -24.51
CA ALA A 399 -7.82 -10.49 -23.47
C ALA A 399 -8.99 -11.32 -24.01
N ARG A 400 -9.39 -11.08 -25.27
CA ARG A 400 -10.53 -11.74 -25.91
C ARG A 400 -10.28 -11.95 -27.40
N ILE A 401 -10.56 -13.16 -27.88
CA ILE A 401 -10.42 -13.51 -29.30
C ILE A 401 -11.78 -13.75 -29.93
N ASP A 402 -12.37 -12.70 -30.50
CA ASP A 402 -13.75 -12.70 -30.98
C ASP A 402 -14.03 -13.77 -32.04
N ALA A 403 -13.09 -14.00 -32.97
CA ALA A 403 -13.25 -15.00 -34.02
C ALA A 403 -13.41 -16.43 -33.46
N GLU A 404 -12.72 -16.76 -32.36
CA GLU A 404 -12.85 -18.06 -31.70
C GLU A 404 -14.10 -18.15 -30.84
N VAL A 405 -14.50 -17.04 -30.20
CA VAL A 405 -15.74 -16.99 -29.41
C VAL A 405 -16.95 -17.17 -30.32
N GLU A 406 -16.97 -16.56 -31.50
CA GLU A 406 -18.06 -16.72 -32.48
C GLU A 406 -18.14 -18.16 -33.01
N ARG A 407 -16.98 -18.79 -33.25
CA ARG A 407 -16.92 -20.14 -33.84
C ARG A 407 -17.14 -21.28 -32.85
N TYR A 408 -16.62 -21.16 -31.62
CA TYR A 408 -16.56 -22.26 -30.66
C TYR A 408 -17.25 -21.96 -29.31
N GLY A 409 -17.83 -20.76 -29.15
CA GLY A 409 -18.43 -20.31 -27.91
C GLY A 409 -17.41 -19.79 -26.88
N PRO A 410 -17.88 -19.14 -25.80
CA PRO A 410 -17.03 -18.55 -24.78
C PRO A 410 -16.37 -19.62 -23.89
N LYS A 411 -15.05 -19.49 -23.68
CA LYS A 411 -14.23 -20.33 -22.81
C LYS A 411 -13.32 -19.45 -21.96
N TYR A 412 -13.57 -19.49 -20.66
CA TYR A 412 -12.95 -18.59 -19.71
C TYR A 412 -11.63 -19.17 -19.18
N PHE A 413 -10.63 -18.31 -19.09
CA PHE A 413 -9.40 -18.53 -18.35
C PHE A 413 -9.39 -17.56 -17.17
N ASP A 414 -9.72 -18.07 -16.00
CA ASP A 414 -9.79 -17.30 -14.77
C ASP A 414 -8.42 -17.30 -14.08
N ILE A 415 -7.84 -16.12 -13.90
CA ILE A 415 -6.59 -15.89 -13.20
C ILE A 415 -6.91 -15.17 -11.89
N GLU A 416 -6.44 -15.71 -10.77
CA GLU A 416 -6.59 -15.09 -9.45
C GLU A 416 -5.21 -14.79 -8.87
N LEU A 417 -4.90 -13.50 -8.69
CA LEU A 417 -3.66 -12.98 -8.14
C LEU A 417 -3.93 -12.34 -6.77
N PRO A 418 -4.09 -13.14 -5.70
CA PRO A 418 -4.58 -12.66 -4.40
C PRO A 418 -3.60 -11.73 -3.68
N PHE A 419 -2.35 -11.63 -4.14
CA PHE A 419 -1.34 -10.76 -3.55
C PHE A 419 -0.93 -9.59 -4.44
N CYS A 420 -1.52 -9.43 -5.62
CA CYS A 420 -1.17 -8.36 -6.56
C CYS A 420 -2.03 -7.11 -6.27
N PRO A 421 -1.42 -5.96 -5.87
CA PRO A 421 -2.17 -4.77 -5.46
C PRO A 421 -2.55 -3.81 -6.60
N SER A 422 -2.05 -4.04 -7.82
CA SER A 422 -2.21 -3.13 -8.96
C SER A 422 -2.88 -3.81 -10.14
N ALA A 423 -3.84 -3.12 -10.75
CA ALA A 423 -4.50 -3.56 -11.99
C ALA A 423 -3.51 -3.66 -13.16
N SER A 424 -2.58 -2.71 -13.30
CA SER A 424 -1.63 -2.68 -14.42
C SER A 424 -0.58 -3.81 -14.29
N GLN A 425 -0.10 -4.11 -13.07
CA GLN A 425 0.73 -5.30 -12.81
C GLN A 425 -0.03 -6.59 -13.11
N ALA A 426 -1.28 -6.72 -12.64
CA ALA A 426 -2.10 -7.90 -12.85
C ALA A 426 -2.37 -8.18 -14.33
N GLN A 427 -2.61 -7.14 -15.14
CA GLN A 427 -2.84 -7.27 -16.58
C GLN A 427 -1.59 -7.70 -17.35
N ARG A 428 -0.40 -7.18 -17.01
CA ARG A 428 0.87 -7.62 -17.61
C ARG A 428 1.14 -9.10 -17.36
N ILE A 429 0.96 -9.54 -16.11
CA ILE A 429 1.10 -10.96 -15.73
C ILE A 429 0.03 -11.80 -16.43
N GLY A 430 -1.23 -11.35 -16.40
CA GLY A 430 -2.36 -12.08 -16.98
C GLY A 430 -2.27 -12.24 -18.50
N ARG A 431 -1.77 -11.24 -19.22
CA ARG A 431 -1.50 -11.34 -20.67
C ARG A 431 -0.53 -12.46 -20.98
N ARG A 432 0.56 -12.55 -20.20
CA ARG A 432 1.55 -13.61 -20.38
C ARG A 432 0.99 -15.00 -20.06
N LEU A 433 0.30 -15.14 -18.92
CA LEU A 433 -0.32 -16.41 -18.53
C LEU A 433 -1.37 -16.87 -19.55
N PHE A 434 -2.16 -15.93 -20.09
CA PHE A 434 -3.14 -16.23 -21.13
C PHE A 434 -2.47 -16.72 -22.43
N ALA A 435 -1.37 -16.09 -22.85
CA ALA A 435 -0.61 -16.54 -24.01
C ALA A 435 0.07 -17.90 -23.78
N GLN A 436 0.63 -18.14 -22.60
CA GLN A 436 1.22 -19.43 -22.21
C GLN A 436 0.20 -20.57 -22.14
N ALA A 437 -1.04 -20.27 -21.71
CA ALA A 437 -2.12 -21.25 -21.71
C ALA A 437 -2.52 -21.69 -23.14
N ARG A 438 -2.14 -20.89 -24.14
CA ARG A 438 -2.41 -21.12 -25.57
C ARG A 438 -1.17 -21.56 -26.35
N ALA A 439 0.00 -21.64 -25.71
CA ALA A 439 1.24 -22.00 -26.36
C ALA A 439 1.28 -23.49 -26.77
N ALA A 440 2.00 -23.79 -27.85
CA ALA A 440 2.33 -25.15 -28.25
C ALA A 440 3.24 -25.81 -27.21
N ARG A 441 3.17 -27.14 -27.11
CA ARG A 441 3.95 -27.92 -26.15
C ARG A 441 4.51 -29.15 -26.81
N GLY A 442 5.69 -29.55 -26.38
CA GLY A 442 6.41 -30.66 -26.96
C GLY A 442 7.35 -31.31 -25.97
N ALA A 443 8.12 -32.25 -26.48
CA ALA A 443 9.27 -32.82 -25.80
C ALA A 443 10.36 -33.10 -26.84
N ILE A 444 11.61 -32.87 -26.44
CA ILE A 444 12.78 -33.29 -27.19
C ILE A 444 13.41 -34.48 -26.47
N THR A 445 13.81 -35.50 -27.21
CA THR A 445 14.64 -36.57 -26.67
C THR A 445 16.05 -36.35 -27.18
N THR A 446 16.99 -36.18 -26.27
CA THR A 446 18.40 -35.91 -26.55
C THR A 446 19.27 -37.05 -26.04
N ASN A 447 20.54 -37.05 -26.43
CA ASN A 447 21.55 -37.86 -25.77
C ASN A 447 21.92 -37.26 -24.39
N MET A 448 23.04 -37.69 -23.82
CA MET A 448 23.54 -37.16 -22.54
C MET A 448 23.80 -35.64 -22.54
N VAL A 449 23.84 -34.97 -23.70
CA VAL A 449 23.90 -33.50 -23.84
C VAL A 449 22.69 -32.84 -23.17
N GLY A 450 21.52 -33.48 -23.13
CA GLY A 450 20.34 -32.97 -22.43
C GLY A 450 20.55 -32.73 -20.93
N LEU A 451 21.55 -33.37 -20.31
CA LEU A 451 21.92 -33.11 -18.92
C LEU A 451 22.41 -31.67 -18.70
N ALA A 452 22.92 -31.01 -19.75
CA ALA A 452 23.34 -29.61 -19.68
C ALA A 452 22.17 -28.63 -19.46
N ALA A 453 20.93 -29.02 -19.79
CA ALA A 453 19.74 -28.22 -19.48
C ALA A 453 19.30 -28.30 -18.01
N TRP A 454 19.95 -29.12 -17.17
CA TRP A 454 19.54 -29.27 -15.79
C TRP A 454 19.73 -27.97 -15.00
N GLY A 455 18.63 -27.40 -14.51
CA GLY A 455 18.64 -26.15 -13.73
C GLY A 455 18.49 -24.89 -14.59
N LEU A 456 18.45 -25.04 -15.92
CA LEU A 456 18.13 -23.98 -16.86
C LEU A 456 16.64 -24.02 -17.22
N LEU A 457 16.04 -22.87 -17.57
CA LEU A 457 14.61 -22.82 -17.92
C LEU A 457 14.34 -22.42 -19.36
N TYR A 458 15.21 -21.65 -20.00
CA TYR A 458 14.99 -21.16 -21.36
C TYR A 458 16.01 -21.72 -22.35
N ALA A 459 15.53 -22.18 -23.50
CA ALA A 459 16.38 -22.69 -24.57
C ALA A 459 15.94 -22.24 -25.96
N ASP A 460 16.89 -22.16 -26.88
CA ASP A 460 16.63 -22.09 -28.32
C ASP A 460 16.72 -23.49 -28.92
N ILE A 461 15.62 -24.00 -29.47
CA ILE A 461 15.58 -25.31 -30.15
C ILE A 461 15.50 -25.06 -31.65
N THR A 462 16.45 -25.61 -32.40
CA THR A 462 16.39 -25.60 -33.86
C THR A 462 15.63 -26.82 -34.35
N GLU A 463 14.50 -26.63 -35.02
CA GLU A 463 13.70 -27.74 -35.54
C GLU A 463 14.49 -28.56 -36.58
N PRO A 464 14.49 -29.90 -36.48
CA PRO A 464 15.30 -30.76 -37.37
C PRO A 464 14.84 -30.74 -38.83
N ASP A 465 13.55 -30.51 -39.08
CA ASP A 465 12.97 -30.55 -40.44
C ASP A 465 12.88 -29.17 -41.10
N LEU A 466 12.49 -28.13 -40.35
CA LEU A 466 12.32 -26.76 -40.87
C LEU A 466 13.58 -25.91 -40.72
N GLY A 467 14.44 -26.20 -39.74
CA GLY A 467 15.58 -25.36 -39.38
C GLY A 467 15.20 -24.03 -38.70
N ASP A 468 13.92 -23.86 -38.36
CA ASP A 468 13.43 -22.69 -37.62
C ASP A 468 13.89 -22.80 -36.15
N VAL A 469 14.23 -21.65 -35.55
CA VAL A 469 14.67 -21.57 -34.17
C VAL A 469 13.51 -21.13 -33.30
N GLU A 470 13.04 -22.03 -32.44
CA GLU A 470 11.98 -21.76 -31.48
C GLU A 470 12.57 -21.46 -30.09
N ARG A 471 12.17 -20.33 -29.50
CA ARG A 471 12.41 -20.05 -28.09
C ARG A 471 11.43 -20.87 -27.26
N VAL A 472 11.94 -21.68 -26.35
CA VAL A 472 11.11 -22.52 -25.48
C VAL A 472 11.41 -22.28 -24.01
N ARG A 473 10.42 -22.57 -23.17
CA ARG A 473 10.60 -22.82 -21.75
C ARG A 473 10.62 -24.32 -21.51
N MET A 474 11.72 -24.81 -20.95
CA MET A 474 11.93 -26.22 -20.61
C MET A 474 11.33 -26.55 -19.24
N ASP A 475 10.78 -27.76 -19.13
CA ASP A 475 10.52 -28.41 -17.86
C ASP A 475 11.76 -29.22 -17.43
N ALA A 476 11.70 -29.80 -16.23
CA ALA A 476 12.83 -30.58 -15.70
C ALA A 476 13.18 -31.77 -16.61
N PRO A 477 14.46 -31.91 -17.01
CA PRO A 477 14.91 -33.06 -17.80
C PRO A 477 14.61 -34.39 -17.10
N ARG A 478 14.11 -35.37 -17.87
CA ARG A 478 13.83 -36.74 -17.43
C ARG A 478 14.90 -37.66 -17.98
N VAL A 479 15.69 -38.25 -17.09
CA VAL A 479 16.80 -39.12 -17.46
C VAL A 479 16.35 -40.58 -17.50
N ASP A 480 16.63 -41.25 -18.61
CA ASP A 480 16.53 -42.69 -18.77
C ASP A 480 17.95 -43.29 -18.80
N ASP A 481 18.39 -43.80 -17.65
CA ASP A 481 19.72 -44.39 -17.47
C ASP A 481 19.89 -45.72 -18.23
N GLU A 482 18.80 -46.43 -18.56
CA GLU A 482 18.87 -47.71 -19.27
C GLU A 482 19.15 -47.51 -20.77
N ASN A 483 18.50 -46.49 -21.36
CA ASN A 483 18.64 -46.16 -22.78
C ASN A 483 19.68 -45.07 -23.06
N GLY A 484 20.20 -44.41 -22.01
CA GLY A 484 21.18 -43.35 -22.15
C GLY A 484 20.63 -42.08 -22.81
N SER A 485 19.33 -41.83 -22.64
CA SER A 485 18.60 -40.70 -23.26
C SER A 485 18.03 -39.75 -22.21
N VAL A 486 17.87 -38.49 -22.60
CA VAL A 486 17.27 -37.46 -21.76
C VAL A 486 16.08 -36.83 -22.50
N GLU A 487 14.89 -37.01 -21.96
CA GLU A 487 13.66 -36.37 -22.44
C GLU A 487 13.48 -35.02 -21.74
N ILE A 488 13.34 -33.95 -22.51
CA ILE A 488 13.11 -32.59 -22.01
C ILE A 488 11.77 -32.11 -22.54
N PRO A 489 10.71 -32.12 -21.72
CA PRO A 489 9.45 -31.48 -22.07
C PRO A 489 9.62 -29.96 -22.16
N PHE A 490 8.90 -29.31 -23.07
CA PHE A 490 8.98 -27.87 -23.26
C PHE A 490 7.63 -27.24 -23.66
N MET A 491 7.53 -25.94 -23.44
CA MET A 491 6.48 -25.07 -23.95
C MET A 491 7.12 -24.02 -24.87
N VAL A 492 6.58 -23.85 -26.07
CA VAL A 492 7.02 -22.77 -26.97
C VAL A 492 6.70 -21.44 -26.31
N TRP A 493 7.70 -20.58 -26.15
CA TRP A 493 7.50 -19.30 -25.49
C TRP A 493 6.72 -18.37 -26.41
N PRO A 494 5.56 -17.83 -25.98
CA PRO A 494 4.74 -17.01 -26.86
C PRO A 494 5.45 -15.69 -27.17
N ALA A 495 5.52 -15.35 -28.47
CA ALA A 495 5.99 -14.04 -28.90
C ALA A 495 4.93 -12.97 -28.56
N LEU A 496 5.26 -12.08 -27.62
CA LEU A 496 4.39 -10.99 -27.20
C LEU A 496 4.91 -9.66 -27.77
N SER A 497 4.02 -8.84 -28.33
CA SER A 497 4.36 -7.45 -28.67
C SER A 497 4.72 -6.66 -27.42
N VAL A 498 5.59 -5.65 -27.56
CA VAL A 498 5.94 -4.73 -26.48
C VAL A 498 4.66 -4.13 -25.87
N TRP A 499 4.55 -4.17 -24.54
CA TRP A 499 3.42 -3.63 -23.80
C TRP A 499 3.19 -2.15 -24.11
N ASN A 500 2.00 -1.81 -24.61
CA ASN A 500 1.57 -0.43 -24.84
C ASN A 500 0.41 -0.06 -23.90
N PRO A 501 0.66 0.73 -22.84
CA PRO A 501 -0.35 1.07 -21.84
C PRO A 501 -1.61 1.76 -22.40
N ALA A 502 -1.52 2.43 -23.56
CA ALA A 502 -2.67 3.12 -24.13
C ALA A 502 -3.73 2.18 -24.74
N VAL A 503 -3.32 0.97 -25.15
CA VAL A 503 -4.18 0.02 -25.88
C VAL A 503 -4.28 -1.34 -25.19
N ASP A 504 -3.24 -1.75 -24.47
CA ASP A 504 -3.18 -3.06 -23.81
C ASP A 504 -3.71 -3.03 -22.37
N GLU A 505 -3.89 -1.84 -21.78
CA GLU A 505 -4.27 -1.66 -20.38
C GLU A 505 -5.72 -1.16 -20.24
N ALA A 506 -6.55 -1.93 -19.55
CA ALA A 506 -7.85 -1.50 -19.06
C ALA A 506 -7.69 -0.63 -17.81
N ASP A 507 -8.67 0.25 -17.58
CA ASP A 507 -8.74 1.05 -16.37
C ASP A 507 -8.98 0.17 -15.14
N ALA A 508 -8.44 0.59 -14.00
CA ALA A 508 -8.77 -0.04 -12.74
C ALA A 508 -10.29 0.08 -12.47
N PRO A 509 -10.91 -0.89 -11.76
CA PRO A 509 -12.30 -0.78 -11.38
C PRO A 509 -12.58 0.51 -10.64
N ASP A 510 -13.75 1.13 -10.89
CA ASP A 510 -14.16 2.33 -10.18
C ASP A 510 -14.04 2.14 -8.66
N SER A 511 -13.50 3.15 -7.98
CA SER A 511 -13.42 3.13 -6.52
C SER A 511 -14.82 3.03 -5.94
N ILE A 512 -15.08 2.01 -5.13
CA ILE A 512 -16.31 1.98 -4.34
C ILE A 512 -16.15 3.10 -3.31
N PRO A 513 -17.08 4.08 -3.25
CA PRO A 513 -17.10 4.97 -2.12
C PRO A 513 -17.24 4.08 -0.89
N GLU A 514 -16.39 4.30 0.11
CA GLU A 514 -16.59 3.67 1.41
C GLU A 514 -18.06 3.79 1.81
N LEU A 515 -18.59 2.78 2.52
CA LEU A 515 -19.91 2.89 3.13
C LEU A 515 -19.92 4.12 4.02
N GLY A 516 -20.30 5.24 3.41
CA GLY A 516 -20.53 6.49 4.09
C GLY A 516 -21.72 6.29 5.01
N TYR A 517 -22.00 7.31 5.78
CA TYR A 517 -23.34 7.42 6.31
C TYR A 517 -24.25 7.52 5.07
N GLN A 518 -25.29 6.68 4.98
CA GLN A 518 -26.38 6.99 4.04
C GLN A 518 -26.91 8.33 4.50
N SER A 519 -26.59 9.35 3.73
CA SER A 519 -26.78 10.73 4.14
C SER A 519 -27.24 11.56 2.97
N ASP A 520 -28.24 12.39 3.23
CA ASP A 520 -28.71 13.40 2.28
C ASP A 520 -27.77 14.63 2.25
N LEU A 521 -26.71 14.62 3.07
CA LEU A 521 -25.71 15.68 3.12
C LEU A 521 -24.82 15.67 1.86
N ILE A 522 -24.76 16.82 1.21
CA ILE A 522 -23.90 17.06 0.05
C ILE A 522 -22.43 16.92 0.48
N THR A 523 -21.67 16.14 -0.29
CA THR A 523 -20.23 15.97 -0.11
C THR A 523 -19.49 17.26 -0.48
N PRO A 524 -18.60 17.79 0.38
CA PRO A 524 -17.80 18.97 0.04
C PRO A 524 -16.85 18.76 -1.14
N ASN A 525 -16.48 19.85 -1.80
CA ASN A 525 -15.41 19.84 -2.80
C ASN A 525 -14.04 19.62 -2.15
N ALA A 526 -13.05 19.22 -2.96
CA ALA A 526 -11.66 19.13 -2.49
C ALA A 526 -11.19 20.47 -1.88
N PRO A 527 -10.32 20.44 -0.85
CA PRO A 527 -9.71 21.65 -0.33
C PRO A 527 -9.04 22.49 -1.41
N SER A 528 -9.10 23.81 -1.28
CA SER A 528 -8.57 24.74 -2.28
C SER A 528 -7.08 25.01 -2.11
N GLU A 529 -6.58 24.93 -0.88
CA GLU A 529 -5.18 25.24 -0.57
C GLU A 529 -4.74 24.62 0.77
N ILE A 530 -3.45 24.31 0.87
CA ILE A 530 -2.78 23.90 2.12
C ILE A 530 -1.49 24.71 2.22
N ILE A 531 -1.37 25.53 3.26
CA ILE A 531 -0.25 26.46 3.43
C ILE A 531 0.29 26.45 4.85
N GLN A 532 1.57 26.81 5.01
CA GLN A 532 2.14 27.10 6.30
C GLN A 532 2.08 28.60 6.61
N ILE A 533 1.67 28.91 7.84
CA ILE A 533 1.73 30.23 8.45
C ILE A 533 2.83 30.27 9.50
N THR A 534 3.63 31.32 9.46
CA THR A 534 4.55 31.67 10.54
C THR A 534 4.06 32.97 11.16
N TYR A 535 3.64 32.90 12.41
CA TYR A 535 3.21 34.06 13.18
C TYR A 535 4.41 34.97 13.48
N PRO A 536 4.20 36.27 13.72
CA PRO A 536 5.25 37.21 14.11
C PRO A 536 6.06 36.75 15.34
N GLY A 537 5.42 36.01 16.26
CA GLY A 537 6.07 35.41 17.43
C GLY A 537 6.92 34.16 17.14
N GLY A 538 7.01 33.72 15.88
CA GLY A 538 7.77 32.53 15.45
C GLY A 538 7.00 31.21 15.54
N ALA A 539 5.81 31.20 16.15
CA ALA A 539 4.93 30.03 16.14
C ALA A 539 4.49 29.69 14.71
N LYS A 540 4.33 28.40 14.42
CA LYS A 540 3.98 27.90 13.09
C LYS A 540 2.71 27.07 13.13
N GLU A 541 1.92 27.17 12.07
CA GLU A 541 0.74 26.33 11.88
C GLU A 541 0.52 26.00 10.40
N LEU A 542 -0.04 24.81 10.16
CA LEU A 542 -0.61 24.39 8.89
C LEU A 542 -2.05 24.89 8.80
N ARG A 543 -2.45 25.41 7.65
CA ARG A 543 -3.84 25.78 7.36
C ARG A 543 -4.33 25.08 6.10
N ILE A 544 -5.55 24.59 6.14
CA ILE A 544 -6.29 24.07 4.98
C ILE A 544 -7.47 24.99 4.72
N GLY A 545 -7.55 25.56 3.52
CA GLY A 545 -8.69 26.35 3.06
C GLY A 545 -9.67 25.47 2.28
N PHE A 546 -10.97 25.63 2.53
CA PHE A 546 -12.01 24.88 1.84
C PHE A 546 -13.32 25.68 1.75
N SER A 547 -14.20 25.26 0.84
CA SER A 547 -15.56 25.79 0.71
C SER A 547 -16.58 24.69 1.01
N LEU A 548 -17.53 25.01 1.89
CA LEU A 548 -18.57 24.07 2.30
C LEU A 548 -19.81 24.21 1.41
N PRO A 549 -20.54 23.10 1.14
CA PRO A 549 -21.78 23.14 0.39
C PRO A 549 -22.82 24.09 1.02
N SER A 550 -23.70 24.64 0.18
CA SER A 550 -24.80 25.51 0.62
C SER A 550 -25.95 24.69 1.24
N GLN A 551 -25.70 24.11 2.41
CA GLN A 551 -26.66 23.36 3.23
C GLN A 551 -26.45 23.65 4.72
N THR A 552 -27.37 23.22 5.57
CA THR A 552 -27.21 23.33 7.03
C THR A 552 -26.43 22.14 7.58
N TYR A 553 -25.46 22.40 8.45
CA TYR A 553 -24.66 21.40 9.16
C TYR A 553 -24.27 21.95 10.54
N ASP A 554 -24.03 21.05 11.48
CA ASP A 554 -23.65 21.38 12.87
C ASP A 554 -22.14 21.43 13.05
N ASN A 555 -21.42 20.50 12.40
CA ASN A 555 -19.99 20.36 12.54
C ASN A 555 -19.32 20.13 11.18
N THR A 556 -18.09 20.58 11.08
CA THR A 556 -17.17 20.30 9.97
C THR A 556 -16.00 19.54 10.56
N GLU A 557 -15.51 18.52 9.85
CA GLU A 557 -14.30 17.79 10.23
C GLU A 557 -13.30 17.90 9.08
N ALA A 558 -12.16 18.53 9.35
CA ALA A 558 -11.02 18.54 8.45
C ALA A 558 -9.89 17.67 9.02
N ASN A 559 -9.30 16.85 8.15
CA ASN A 559 -8.19 15.99 8.52
C ASN A 559 -7.03 16.20 7.56
N PHE A 560 -5.82 15.99 8.08
CA PHE A 560 -4.61 15.97 7.28
C PHE A 560 -3.74 14.77 7.63
N ARG A 561 -2.87 14.39 6.70
CA ARG A 561 -1.79 13.43 6.96
C ARG A 561 -0.51 13.86 6.27
N VAL A 562 0.60 13.59 6.93
CA VAL A 562 1.94 13.91 6.43
C VAL A 562 2.54 12.68 5.75
N TYR A 563 3.29 12.88 4.68
CA TYR A 563 4.05 11.83 4.02
C TYR A 563 5.51 11.82 4.46
N SER A 564 6.06 10.62 4.64
CA SER A 564 7.50 10.38 4.76
C SER A 564 7.98 9.70 3.47
N GLY A 565 8.54 10.48 2.55
CA GLY A 565 8.74 10.03 1.16
C GLY A 565 7.39 9.78 0.48
N ASP A 566 7.19 8.59 -0.09
CA ASP A 566 5.90 8.18 -0.70
C ASP A 566 4.94 7.48 0.26
N ILE A 567 5.32 7.37 1.54
CA ILE A 567 4.56 6.62 2.55
C ILE A 567 3.66 7.60 3.33
N PRO A 568 2.33 7.45 3.30
CA PRO A 568 1.44 8.29 4.08
C PRO A 568 1.50 7.93 5.57
N GLY A 569 1.46 8.95 6.43
CA GLY A 569 1.20 8.79 7.85
C GLY A 569 -0.27 8.54 8.17
N ALA A 570 -0.57 8.41 9.46
CA ALA A 570 -1.94 8.36 9.95
C ALA A 570 -2.66 9.71 9.76
N TRP A 571 -3.97 9.66 9.57
CA TRP A 571 -4.81 10.85 9.59
C TRP A 571 -4.83 11.50 10.97
N GLN A 572 -4.76 12.83 10.99
CA GLN A 572 -4.80 13.67 12.18
C GLN A 572 -5.95 14.66 12.04
N SER A 573 -6.64 14.97 13.13
CA SER A 573 -7.66 16.02 13.13
C SER A 573 -7.03 17.42 13.08
N MET A 574 -7.84 18.38 12.65
CA MET A 574 -7.52 19.79 12.69
C MET A 574 -8.56 20.53 13.52
N ALA A 575 -8.27 21.77 13.90
CA ALA A 575 -9.25 22.64 14.53
C ALA A 575 -9.90 23.55 13.49
N GLU A 576 -11.23 23.54 13.41
CA GLU A 576 -12.00 24.32 12.45
C GLU A 576 -12.25 25.77 12.91
N THR A 577 -12.17 26.73 11.98
CA THR A 577 -12.35 28.18 12.23
C THR A 577 -13.22 28.82 11.14
N PRO A 578 -14.07 29.83 11.45
CA PRO A 578 -14.28 30.46 12.77
C PRO A 578 -15.15 29.68 13.75
N ALA A 579 -15.99 28.77 13.26
CA ALA A 579 -16.82 27.89 14.08
C ALA A 579 -17.10 26.58 13.31
N PRO A 580 -17.38 25.45 13.99
CA PRO A 580 -17.61 24.16 13.35
C PRO A 580 -18.73 24.15 12.30
N ASN A 581 -19.77 24.98 12.47
CA ASN A 581 -20.93 25.06 11.57
C ASN A 581 -20.79 26.08 10.42
N SER A 582 -19.66 26.77 10.33
CA SER A 582 -19.41 27.81 9.32
C SER A 582 -17.92 27.92 8.98
N ALA A 583 -17.22 26.79 9.09
CA ALA A 583 -15.79 26.74 8.92
C ALA A 583 -15.40 27.06 7.48
N ILE A 584 -14.39 27.93 7.32
CA ILE A 584 -13.78 28.24 6.01
C ILE A 584 -12.34 27.73 5.94
N CYS A 585 -11.79 27.35 7.09
CA CYS A 585 -10.44 26.89 7.24
C CYS A 585 -10.34 25.95 8.44
N ALA A 586 -9.36 25.05 8.41
CA ALA A 586 -8.93 24.30 9.57
C ALA A 586 -7.41 24.43 9.75
N TYR A 587 -6.94 24.36 11.00
CA TYR A 587 -5.54 24.57 11.35
C TYR A 587 -4.98 23.50 12.29
N ALA A 588 -3.68 23.25 12.18
CA ALA A 588 -2.91 22.38 13.07
C ALA A 588 -1.58 23.03 13.42
N SER A 589 -1.21 23.07 14.70
CA SER A 589 0.05 23.66 15.15
C SER A 589 1.24 22.76 14.81
N GLY A 590 2.30 23.35 14.25
CA GLY A 590 3.51 22.60 13.86
C GLY A 590 4.24 23.22 12.67
N ASP A 591 5.42 22.66 12.37
CA ASP A 591 6.23 23.03 11.21
C ASP A 591 6.14 21.94 10.16
N TYR A 592 5.50 22.27 9.05
CA TYR A 592 5.19 21.36 7.95
C TYR A 592 5.76 21.84 6.62
N LEU A 593 6.54 22.93 6.60
CA LEU A 593 7.08 23.54 5.38
C LEU A 593 7.92 22.53 4.59
N GLY A 594 7.61 22.40 3.30
CA GLY A 594 8.31 21.46 2.41
C GLY A 594 7.90 20.00 2.58
N GLN A 595 7.01 19.67 3.53
CA GLN A 595 6.45 18.32 3.65
C GLN A 595 5.30 18.14 2.66
N THR A 596 5.15 16.92 2.14
CA THR A 596 4.00 16.54 1.33
C THR A 596 2.85 16.15 2.26
N VAL A 597 1.66 16.73 2.04
CA VAL A 597 0.48 16.56 2.88
C VAL A 597 -0.75 16.27 2.01
N ASP A 598 -1.63 15.39 2.50
CA ASP A 598 -3.02 15.31 2.01
C ASP A 598 -3.95 16.01 2.98
N GLY A 599 -4.90 16.77 2.45
CA GLY A 599 -6.04 17.32 3.18
C GLY A 599 -7.37 16.82 2.64
N ARG A 600 -8.35 16.62 3.54
CA ARG A 600 -9.75 16.33 3.18
C ARG A 600 -10.71 16.91 4.21
N VAL A 601 -11.95 17.11 3.81
CA VAL A 601 -13.01 17.69 4.65
C VAL A 601 -14.34 16.95 4.47
N ARG A 602 -15.13 16.88 5.54
CA ARG A 602 -16.54 16.43 5.52
C ARG A 602 -17.38 17.27 6.47
N VAL A 603 -18.71 17.16 6.34
CA VAL A 603 -19.67 17.87 7.18
C VAL A 603 -20.62 16.91 7.89
N PHE A 604 -21.16 17.35 9.03
CA PHE A 604 -22.08 16.57 9.86
C PHE A 604 -23.31 17.37 10.25
N ASN A 605 -24.43 16.67 10.34
CA ASN A 605 -25.65 17.15 10.97
C ASN A 605 -26.04 16.13 12.05
N VAL A 606 -25.98 16.54 13.31
CA VAL A 606 -26.10 15.68 14.49
C VAL A 606 -25.11 14.49 14.45
N ASP A 607 -25.60 13.30 14.10
CA ASP A 607 -24.83 12.04 14.04
C ASP A 607 -24.69 11.51 12.60
N GLU A 608 -25.19 12.26 11.61
CA GLU A 608 -25.14 11.92 10.19
C GLU A 608 -24.00 12.72 9.52
N GLY A 609 -23.10 12.05 8.80
CA GLY A 609 -21.94 12.68 8.16
C GLY A 609 -21.96 12.50 6.64
N SER A 610 -21.52 13.51 5.90
CA SER A 610 -21.26 13.34 4.47
C SER A 610 -20.07 12.39 4.23
N SER A 611 -19.92 11.89 3.01
CA SER A 611 -18.63 11.35 2.55
C SER A 611 -17.53 12.41 2.65
N TYR A 612 -16.27 11.96 2.70
CA TYR A 612 -15.12 12.85 2.58
C TYR A 612 -15.03 13.46 1.18
N SER A 613 -14.58 14.72 1.12
CA SER A 613 -14.14 15.34 -0.12
C SER A 613 -13.01 14.53 -0.77
N PRO A 614 -12.78 14.66 -2.09
CA PRO A 614 -11.55 14.19 -2.70
C PRO A 614 -10.31 14.75 -1.97
N ASN A 615 -9.26 13.94 -1.86
CA ASN A 615 -8.02 14.34 -1.21
C ASN A 615 -7.30 15.41 -2.03
N PHE A 616 -6.83 16.46 -1.36
CA PHE A 616 -5.95 17.46 -1.95
C PHE A 616 -4.50 17.21 -1.51
N LYS A 617 -3.70 16.62 -2.41
CA LYS A 617 -2.28 16.32 -2.19
C LYS A 617 -1.42 17.49 -2.67
N THR A 618 -0.60 18.05 -1.79
CA THR A 618 0.36 19.11 -2.18
C THR A 618 1.59 19.14 -1.29
N VAL A 619 2.65 19.81 -1.75
CA VAL A 619 3.79 20.18 -0.92
C VAL A 619 3.44 21.48 -0.20
N VAL A 620 3.55 21.47 1.13
CA VAL A 620 3.21 22.64 1.95
C VAL A 620 4.20 23.76 1.66
N THR A 621 3.66 24.92 1.29
CA THR A 621 4.43 26.14 1.02
C THR A 621 3.94 27.30 1.89
N ALA A 622 4.79 28.32 2.04
CA ALA A 622 4.35 29.60 2.59
C ALA A 622 3.77 30.45 1.46
N PHE A 623 2.57 30.97 1.65
CA PHE A 623 1.94 31.87 0.68
C PHE A 623 1.98 33.31 1.21
N ASN A 624 2.74 34.17 0.51
CA ASN A 624 3.11 35.51 1.00
C ASN A 624 2.64 36.66 0.07
N ALA A 625 1.68 36.42 -0.83
CA ALA A 625 1.15 37.53 -1.63
C ALA A 625 0.42 38.54 -0.72
N THR A 626 0.55 39.83 -1.04
CA THR A 626 -0.07 40.93 -0.27
C THR A 626 -1.55 40.66 -0.01
N PRO A 627 -2.01 40.60 1.25
CA PRO A 627 -3.40 40.34 1.58
C PRO A 627 -4.33 41.47 1.18
N SER A 628 -5.63 41.17 1.11
CA SER A 628 -6.66 42.19 1.02
C SER A 628 -6.80 42.99 2.33
N VAL A 629 -7.52 44.12 2.26
CA VAL A 629 -7.77 44.95 3.44
C VAL A 629 -8.63 44.18 4.46
N PRO A 630 -8.34 44.25 5.77
CA PRO A 630 -9.21 43.66 6.79
C PRO A 630 -10.64 44.19 6.71
N THR A 631 -11.60 43.36 7.11
CA THR A 631 -13.01 43.74 7.17
C THR A 631 -13.35 44.24 8.57
N GLN A 632 -13.94 45.43 8.66
CA GLN A 632 -14.48 45.96 9.91
C GLN A 632 -15.78 45.22 10.28
N VAL A 633 -15.84 44.70 11.51
CA VAL A 633 -17.06 44.11 12.09
C VAL A 633 -17.82 45.17 12.90
N SER A 634 -17.12 45.88 13.77
CA SER A 634 -17.65 47.02 14.54
C SER A 634 -16.54 48.00 14.88
N ALA A 635 -16.90 49.27 15.08
CA ALA A 635 -15.97 50.30 15.53
C ALA A 635 -16.72 51.31 16.42
N SER A 636 -16.09 51.70 17.52
CA SER A 636 -16.57 52.76 18.40
C SER A 636 -15.41 53.68 18.77
N THR A 637 -15.70 54.97 18.88
CA THR A 637 -14.71 55.99 19.20
C THR A 637 -15.17 56.77 20.44
N SER A 638 -14.21 57.19 21.26
CA SER A 638 -14.45 57.97 22.47
C SER A 638 -13.68 59.28 22.39
N PRO A 639 -14.33 60.39 22.01
CA PRO A 639 -13.69 61.71 21.93
C PRO A 639 -13.14 62.21 23.27
N SER A 640 -13.79 61.88 24.39
CA SER A 640 -13.37 62.33 25.73
C SER A 640 -12.03 61.71 26.17
N THR A 641 -11.80 60.45 25.81
CA THR A 641 -10.58 59.71 26.16
C THR A 641 -9.61 59.56 25.00
N ALA A 642 -9.91 60.17 23.83
CA ALA A 642 -9.21 59.90 22.56
C ALA A 642 -8.98 58.39 22.35
N GLY A 643 -10.06 57.62 22.49
CA GLY A 643 -10.03 56.15 22.47
C GLY A 643 -10.74 55.54 21.28
N ILE A 644 -10.37 54.30 20.98
CA ILE A 644 -10.99 53.48 19.95
C ILE A 644 -11.16 52.04 20.45
N ASN A 645 -12.27 51.43 20.07
CA ASN A 645 -12.51 50.00 20.16
C ASN A 645 -13.03 49.51 18.80
N VAL A 646 -12.24 48.68 18.12
CA VAL A 646 -12.57 48.13 16.80
C VAL A 646 -12.49 46.61 16.84
N VAL A 647 -13.50 45.95 16.30
CA VAL A 647 -13.47 44.52 15.98
C VAL A 647 -13.27 44.38 14.48
N THR A 648 -12.22 43.66 14.09
CA THR A 648 -11.87 43.39 12.69
C THR A 648 -11.72 41.90 12.46
N LYS A 649 -11.91 41.45 11.21
CA LYS A 649 -11.68 40.06 10.81
C LYS A 649 -11.08 40.00 9.41
N HIS A 650 -10.52 38.86 9.06
CA HIS A 650 -10.02 38.57 7.71
C HIS A 650 -10.39 37.14 7.32
N THR A 651 -10.64 36.86 6.05
CA THR A 651 -11.10 35.53 5.58
C THR A 651 -10.07 34.74 4.79
N GLU A 652 -9.01 35.37 4.29
CA GLU A 652 -7.96 34.64 3.57
C GLU A 652 -7.08 33.84 4.53
N THR A 653 -6.75 32.60 4.15
CA THR A 653 -5.92 31.67 4.91
C THR A 653 -4.49 32.17 5.14
N ARG A 654 -3.94 32.99 4.22
CA ARG A 654 -2.56 33.49 4.25
C ARG A 654 -2.25 34.54 5.31
N VAL A 655 -3.25 35.12 5.96
CA VAL A 655 -3.03 36.19 6.95
C VAL A 655 -2.56 35.62 8.27
N ALA A 656 -1.33 35.95 8.66
CA ALA A 656 -0.75 35.51 9.92
C ALA A 656 -1.24 36.36 11.10
N SER A 657 -1.27 37.68 10.95
CA SER A 657 -1.64 38.58 12.05
C SER A 657 -2.33 39.85 11.55
N LEU A 658 -3.05 40.50 12.45
CA LEU A 658 -3.55 41.87 12.27
C LEU A 658 -2.71 42.79 13.14
N LYS A 659 -2.26 43.93 12.59
CA LYS A 659 -1.53 44.95 13.33
C LYS A 659 -2.29 46.26 13.37
N MET A 660 -2.31 46.90 14.53
CA MET A 660 -2.82 48.24 14.76
C MET A 660 -1.65 49.20 15.01
N GLU A 661 -1.63 50.29 14.23
CA GLU A 661 -0.67 51.37 14.38
C GLU A 661 -1.39 52.69 14.67
N ARG A 662 -0.71 53.60 15.38
CA ARG A 662 -1.23 54.91 15.75
C ARG A 662 -0.25 56.03 15.38
N GLN A 663 -0.80 57.17 14.99
CA GLN A 663 -0.09 58.46 14.92
C GLN A 663 -0.91 59.56 15.60
N THR A 664 -0.25 60.59 16.12
CA THR A 664 -0.90 61.73 16.79
C THR A 664 -0.39 63.05 16.22
N ASN A 665 -1.19 64.12 16.32
CA ASN A 665 -0.80 65.47 15.89
C ASN A 665 -0.32 66.37 17.06
N ALA A 666 0.39 65.80 18.03
CA ALA A 666 0.73 66.45 19.30
C ALA A 666 1.42 67.83 19.17
N SER A 667 2.18 68.06 18.08
CA SER A 667 2.91 69.31 17.81
C SER A 667 2.37 70.13 16.62
N GLY A 668 1.18 69.80 16.09
CA GLY A 668 0.59 70.49 14.94
C GLY A 668 0.92 69.86 13.58
N SER A 669 1.68 68.76 13.58
CA SER A 669 1.88 67.87 12.43
C SER A 669 1.78 66.42 12.90
N PHE A 670 1.37 65.51 12.01
CA PHE A 670 1.32 64.08 12.34
C PHE A 670 2.74 63.51 12.45
N GLY A 671 3.02 62.83 13.55
CA GLY A 671 4.26 62.06 13.72
C GLY A 671 4.26 60.75 12.91
N ALA A 672 5.33 59.96 13.04
CA ALA A 672 5.41 58.64 12.43
C ALA A 672 4.38 57.66 13.02
N TRP A 673 3.97 56.68 12.22
CA TRP A 673 3.15 55.57 12.70
C TRP A 673 3.93 54.71 13.70
N SER A 674 3.30 54.42 14.84
CA SER A 674 3.85 53.58 15.90
C SER A 674 3.00 52.31 16.05
N LEU A 675 3.63 51.14 16.14
CA LEU A 675 2.93 49.88 16.41
C LEU A 675 2.37 49.90 17.83
N ILE A 676 1.06 49.69 17.96
CA ILE A 676 0.38 49.61 19.26
C ILE A 676 0.16 48.16 19.67
N SER A 677 -0.35 47.36 18.73
CA SER A 677 -0.66 45.96 18.97
C SER A 677 -0.56 45.18 17.67
N GLN A 678 -0.03 43.97 17.76
CA GLN A 678 -0.08 42.98 16.69
C GLN A 678 -0.57 41.69 17.30
N GLN A 679 -1.66 41.15 16.75
CA GLN A 679 -2.33 39.97 17.27
C GLN A 679 -2.41 38.92 16.16
N ASP A 680 -2.05 37.70 16.51
CA ASP A 680 -2.21 36.52 15.66
C ASP A 680 -3.69 36.36 15.28
N ALA A 681 -3.94 36.14 14.00
CA ALA A 681 -5.29 36.10 13.47
C ALA A 681 -5.49 34.86 12.61
N ARG A 682 -6.62 34.19 12.83
CA ARG A 682 -7.09 33.09 11.98
C ARG A 682 -8.20 33.54 11.04
N PRO A 683 -8.41 32.84 9.92
CA PRO A 683 -9.50 33.13 8.99
C PRO A 683 -10.86 33.10 9.70
N GLY A 684 -11.63 34.16 9.51
CA GLY A 684 -12.95 34.36 10.10
C GLY A 684 -12.96 34.79 11.57
N GLN A 685 -11.81 34.78 12.26
CA GLN A 685 -11.74 35.14 13.68
C GLN A 685 -11.94 36.64 13.88
N ASN A 686 -12.80 37.00 14.84
CA ASN A 686 -12.95 38.38 15.27
C ASN A 686 -11.79 38.76 16.21
N ILE A 687 -11.02 39.77 15.83
CA ILE A 687 -9.93 40.33 16.63
C ILE A 687 -10.32 41.72 17.10
N THR A 688 -10.22 41.94 18.41
CA THR A 688 -10.56 43.20 19.05
C THR A 688 -9.29 44.01 19.33
N PHE A 689 -9.27 45.24 18.82
CA PHE A 689 -8.25 46.24 19.13
C PHE A 689 -8.83 47.36 19.97
N ASN A 690 -8.20 47.62 21.11
CA ASN A 690 -8.55 48.71 22.00
C ASN A 690 -7.30 49.57 22.21
N ASP A 691 -7.44 50.89 22.07
CA ASP A 691 -6.40 51.84 22.43
C ASP A 691 -7.01 53.15 22.91
N SER A 692 -6.31 53.82 23.81
CA SER A 692 -6.65 55.17 24.24
C SER A 692 -5.37 55.91 24.61
N ILE A 693 -5.37 57.22 24.41
CA ILE A 693 -4.19 58.04 24.67
C ILE A 693 -4.56 59.37 25.30
N THR A 694 -3.72 59.81 26.23
CA THR A 694 -3.85 61.15 26.82
C THR A 694 -3.14 62.17 25.94
N ILE A 695 -3.92 62.98 25.23
CA ILE A 695 -3.47 64.14 24.43
C ILE A 695 -4.19 65.41 24.87
N ALA A 696 -3.79 66.59 24.41
CA ALA A 696 -4.52 67.84 24.67
C ALA A 696 -5.86 67.88 23.90
N SER A 697 -6.86 68.61 24.41
CA SER A 697 -8.11 68.87 23.68
C SER A 697 -7.82 69.59 22.36
N GLY A 698 -8.61 69.31 21.32
CA GLY A 698 -8.40 69.79 19.95
C GLY A 698 -7.32 69.05 19.16
N ARG A 699 -6.64 68.05 19.74
CA ARG A 699 -5.66 67.20 19.05
C ARG A 699 -6.35 65.97 18.43
N THR A 700 -5.79 65.48 17.32
CA THR A 700 -6.28 64.35 16.52
C THR A 700 -5.36 63.15 16.68
N VAL A 701 -5.96 61.97 16.86
CA VAL A 701 -5.31 60.66 16.82
C VAL A 701 -5.84 59.90 15.63
N ASN A 702 -4.94 59.30 14.86
CA ASN A 702 -5.30 58.38 13.79
C ASN A 702 -4.83 56.98 14.13
N TRP A 703 -5.68 56.00 13.86
CA TRP A 703 -5.34 54.58 13.90
C TRP A 703 -5.43 53.98 12.51
N ARG A 704 -4.61 52.98 12.25
CA ARG A 704 -4.75 52.13 11.07
C ARG A 704 -4.60 50.66 11.43
N ILE A 705 -5.38 49.81 10.79
CA ILE A 705 -5.33 48.35 10.97
C ILE A 705 -5.03 47.71 9.62
N SER A 706 -4.01 46.85 9.57
CA SER A 706 -3.60 46.11 8.37
C SER A 706 -3.39 44.63 8.68
N ALA A 707 -3.60 43.78 7.67
CA ALA A 707 -3.26 42.37 7.70
C ALA A 707 -1.79 42.16 7.32
N VAL A 708 -1.18 41.14 7.89
CA VAL A 708 0.24 40.81 7.72
C VAL A 708 0.38 39.32 7.40
N THR A 709 1.16 38.98 6.38
CA THR A 709 1.56 37.60 6.01
C THR A 709 2.80 37.14 6.79
N SER A 710 3.17 35.88 6.60
CA SER A 710 4.31 35.26 7.29
C SER A 710 5.68 35.91 7.01
N ASP A 711 5.85 36.54 5.85
CA ASP A 711 7.06 37.30 5.47
C ASP A 711 7.05 38.76 5.95
N GLY A 712 5.97 39.20 6.60
CA GLY A 712 5.80 40.58 7.02
C GLY A 712 5.19 41.51 5.97
N SER A 713 4.80 41.00 4.79
CA SER A 713 4.09 41.81 3.79
C SER A 713 2.73 42.28 4.34
N THR A 714 2.43 43.57 4.15
CA THR A 714 1.27 44.21 4.77
C THR A 714 0.22 44.64 3.74
N SER A 715 -1.04 44.40 4.04
CA SER A 715 -2.17 44.84 3.21
C SER A 715 -2.36 46.37 3.20
N ALA A 716 -3.29 46.83 2.37
CA ALA A 716 -3.95 48.13 2.59
C ALA A 716 -4.63 48.17 3.97
N TYR A 717 -4.91 49.37 4.49
CA TYR A 717 -5.35 49.55 5.87
C TYR A 717 -6.77 50.11 6.01
N LEU A 718 -7.45 49.70 7.08
CA LEU A 718 -8.59 50.44 7.64
C LEU A 718 -8.06 51.64 8.41
N SER A 719 -8.70 52.80 8.30
CA SER A 719 -8.28 54.02 8.99
C SER A 719 -9.38 54.60 9.86
N TYR A 720 -8.98 55.15 11.01
CA TYR A 720 -9.87 55.77 11.99
C TYR A 720 -9.24 57.06 12.49
N SER A 721 -10.05 58.07 12.77
CA SER A 721 -9.60 59.36 13.27
C SER A 721 -10.51 59.88 14.37
N VAL A 722 -9.94 60.35 15.47
CA VAL A 722 -10.67 60.94 16.59
C VAL A 722 -10.01 62.25 16.99
N VAL A 723 -10.82 63.30 17.13
CA VAL A 723 -10.40 64.58 17.73
C VAL A 723 -10.79 64.54 19.20
N LYS A 724 -9.84 64.83 20.09
CA LYS A 724 -10.12 64.92 21.53
C LYS A 724 -10.97 66.14 21.82
N SER A 725 -12.16 65.92 22.40
CA SER A 725 -13.06 66.97 22.89
C SER A 725 -12.52 67.60 24.17
#